data_AF-A0AAW1NGG8-F1
#
_entry.id   AF-A0AAW1NGG8-F1
#
_cell.length_a   1.000
_cell.length_b   1.000
_cell.length_c   1.000
_cell.angle_alpha   90.00
_cell.angle_beta   90.00
_cell.angle_gamma   90.00
#
_symmetry.space_group_name_H-M   'P 1'
#
loop_
_entity.id
_entity.type
_entity.pdbx_description
1 polymer ?
#
loop_
_entity_poly.entity_id
_entity_poly.type
_entity_poly.pdbx_seq_one_letter_code
_entity_poly.pdbx_strand_id
1 'polypeptide(L)'
;MGMDPPTGCSFSSLNMKGPVVESTRLQLSKLQRTVVSGWNALRRVRFVLQKPAEGSLSKKSLAYVHASTHYIKQVSGLMKVGVTTLRHNASSYETVQETHTCLLRLKSSPEEDAVRMQPGSGETHVFFPDGLGDDLIVEVQDSKGKDCGRVVTQVATVADDPNDKLRWWSIFREPEHELVGKVQLYVNFSTSSDENNLKCGSVAETVAYDLVLEIAMKVQHFQQRHLLLHGEWKWILAEFATYYGVSDAYTKLRYLSYVMDVATPTADCLTLVHDLLYPVVMKGHTKTTLSHQENRILGEVEDQIEQILALAFENYKSLDESVPSGIVDVFRTATGCAAPALQPAVRLYTLLHDILSPEAQNKLCRHFQAAAKKRSKRHLTETDEFVSNGGDANFLDHVTMSTAYQKMKNLCLNISNEVSTDIEIHNQHILPSFVDLPNLAASIYSVELCSRIREFLIACPPSGPLPHVAELVIATADFQRDLIRWNISSIKGGVDAKELFHLYIVVWIQDKRLALLETCKLDKVKWSGVRTQHSTTPFVDEMYDRLKDTLNDYEVIISRWPEYSFALENAVADIEKAIVEALDRQYSDVLAPLKENLAPKKFGLKYVQKLTKRSPCPYVVPDEVGILLNSVKRMLDVLRPKIETQFKAWGSCIPNIGNQIPGERLSEVTVMLRAKFRNYLQAIVEKLVENTKLQSATKIKKILQDSKESVGESDVRNRMQPLKEQLTSTISHLHSIFETHVFIAICRGYWDRIGQDVLSFLENRKENKSWYKGSRIAVSVLDDTFASQMQEVLGNALQEKDIEPPRSVMEVRSMLCKDAQLHKNNTFYY
;
A
#
# COMPACT_ATOMS: atom_id res chain seq x y z
N MET A 1 -15.24 -29.86 33.85
CA MET A 1 -15.08 -28.59 34.57
C MET A 1 -15.96 -27.58 33.87
N GLY A 2 -17.11 -27.24 34.46
CA GLY A 2 -17.99 -26.19 33.96
C GLY A 2 -17.51 -24.84 34.45
N MET A 3 -17.66 -23.81 33.61
CA MET A 3 -17.48 -22.42 34.00
C MET A 3 -18.82 -21.69 33.89
N ASP A 4 -19.05 -20.85 34.89
CA ASP A 4 -20.27 -20.12 35.20
C ASP A 4 -20.65 -19.03 34.17
N PRO A 5 -21.95 -18.68 34.06
CA PRO A 5 -22.39 -17.44 33.43
C PRO A 5 -22.42 -16.26 34.43
N PRO A 6 -22.20 -15.00 33.99
CA PRO A 6 -22.27 -13.85 34.86
C PRO A 6 -23.69 -13.29 35.04
N THR A 7 -23.82 -12.68 36.21
CA THR A 7 -24.90 -11.98 36.92
C THR A 7 -25.78 -11.00 36.13
N GLY A 8 -27.08 -11.00 36.46
CA GLY A 8 -28.00 -9.89 36.18
C GLY A 8 -29.39 -10.04 36.80
N CYS A 9 -29.59 -9.39 37.95
CA CYS A 9 -30.85 -8.93 38.55
C CYS A 9 -31.92 -9.94 39.04
N SER A 10 -31.83 -10.18 40.35
CA SER A 10 -32.86 -10.67 41.26
C SER A 10 -34.08 -9.73 41.37
N PHE A 11 -35.29 -10.29 41.34
CA PHE A 11 -36.43 -9.76 42.09
C PHE A 11 -37.19 -10.86 42.83
N SER A 12 -37.56 -10.47 44.04
CA SER A 12 -38.09 -11.24 45.16
C SER A 12 -39.44 -11.91 44.92
N SER A 13 -39.50 -13.18 45.30
CA SER A 13 -40.69 -14.02 45.47
C SER A 13 -41.64 -13.44 46.52
N LEU A 14 -42.87 -13.12 46.11
CA LEU A 14 -44.01 -12.94 47.02
C LEU A 14 -44.90 -14.19 46.94
N ASN A 15 -44.83 -14.99 48.00
CA ASN A 15 -45.79 -16.03 48.31
C ASN A 15 -47.19 -15.43 48.50
N MET A 16 -48.17 -15.83 47.70
CA MET A 16 -49.56 -15.84 48.13
C MET A 16 -50.10 -17.27 48.07
N LYS A 17 -50.42 -17.77 49.26
CA LYS A 17 -51.14 -19.01 49.51
C LYS A 17 -52.55 -18.89 48.91
N GLY A 18 -52.96 -19.89 48.15
CA GLY A 18 -54.37 -20.08 47.83
C GLY A 18 -55.20 -20.48 49.05
N PRO A 19 -56.52 -20.35 48.94
CA PRO A 19 -57.40 -21.36 49.49
C PRO A 19 -58.21 -22.04 48.38
N VAL A 20 -58.43 -23.31 48.64
CA VAL A 20 -59.12 -24.31 47.85
C VAL A 20 -60.64 -24.05 47.86
N VAL A 21 -61.22 -24.27 46.69
CA VAL A 21 -62.59 -24.70 46.34
C VAL A 21 -63.40 -25.28 47.52
N GLU A 22 -64.63 -24.81 47.76
CA GLU A 22 -65.87 -25.52 47.41
C GLU A 22 -67.12 -24.93 48.11
N SER A 23 -68.27 -25.09 47.45
CA SER A 23 -69.63 -24.94 47.96
C SER A 23 -70.25 -23.53 48.00
N THR A 24 -71.03 -23.21 46.97
CA THR A 24 -72.49 -23.06 47.13
C THR A 24 -73.16 -22.96 45.76
N ARG A 25 -73.74 -24.09 45.32
CA ARG A 25 -74.95 -24.07 44.50
C ARG A 25 -76.02 -23.26 45.23
N LEU A 26 -76.90 -22.63 44.43
CA LEU A 26 -78.10 -21.89 44.82
C LEU A 26 -77.85 -20.45 45.30
N GLN A 27 -78.00 -19.48 44.40
CA GLN A 27 -79.13 -18.54 44.43
C GLN A 27 -79.12 -17.67 43.17
N LEU A 28 -79.51 -18.29 42.07
CA LEU A 28 -79.93 -17.61 40.84
C LEU A 28 -81.45 -17.40 40.95
N SER A 29 -81.88 -16.49 41.83
CA SER A 29 -83.26 -16.00 41.88
C SER A 29 -83.40 -14.92 42.95
N LYS A 30 -83.17 -13.65 42.60
CA LYS A 30 -83.94 -12.50 43.10
C LYS A 30 -83.41 -11.21 42.48
N LEU A 31 -84.37 -10.38 42.04
CA LEU A 31 -84.27 -8.98 41.61
C LEU A 31 -84.18 -8.72 40.10
N GLN A 32 -85.23 -9.15 39.40
CA GLN A 32 -85.89 -8.27 38.43
C GLN A 32 -86.93 -7.38 39.13
N ARG A 33 -87.12 -6.18 38.55
CA ARG A 33 -88.03 -5.06 38.87
C ARG A 33 -87.41 -4.07 39.87
N THR A 34 -87.25 -2.78 39.54
CA THR A 34 -88.35 -1.82 39.28
C THR A 34 -87.80 -0.48 38.73
N VAL A 35 -88.33 -0.02 37.58
CA VAL A 35 -88.83 1.35 37.23
C VAL A 35 -87.88 2.56 37.42
N VAL A 36 -87.43 3.20 36.33
CA VAL A 36 -87.95 4.45 35.70
C VAL A 36 -88.07 5.67 36.62
N SER A 37 -87.21 6.66 36.39
CA SER A 37 -87.48 8.11 36.43
C SER A 37 -86.17 8.80 36.00
N GLY A 38 -86.05 9.48 34.86
CA GLY A 38 -86.82 10.65 34.47
C GLY A 38 -86.01 11.90 34.83
N TRP A 39 -85.60 12.69 33.84
CA TRP A 39 -85.87 14.14 33.73
C TRP A 39 -85.08 14.77 32.58
N ASN A 40 -85.83 15.26 31.59
CA ASN A 40 -85.42 16.31 30.66
C ASN A 40 -85.24 17.63 31.42
N ALA A 41 -84.18 18.40 31.14
CA ALA A 41 -84.20 19.85 31.36
C ALA A 41 -83.21 20.58 30.44
N LEU A 42 -83.78 21.41 29.56
CA LEU A 42 -83.16 22.46 28.76
C LEU A 42 -82.20 23.37 29.56
N ARG A 43 -81.18 23.93 28.87
CA ARG A 43 -80.97 25.41 28.85
C ARG A 43 -79.97 25.87 27.78
N ARG A 44 -80.39 26.90 27.02
CA ARG A 44 -79.60 27.77 26.15
C ARG A 44 -78.59 28.60 26.95
N VAL A 45 -77.39 28.84 26.42
CA VAL A 45 -76.41 29.79 26.96
C VAL A 45 -76.25 30.99 26.02
N ARG A 46 -76.11 32.18 26.61
CA ARG A 46 -75.96 33.48 25.94
C ARG A 46 -74.47 33.77 25.72
N PHE A 47 -74.10 34.16 24.50
CA PHE A 47 -72.80 34.76 24.20
C PHE A 47 -72.89 36.28 24.47
N VAL A 48 -71.88 36.86 25.12
CA VAL A 48 -71.77 38.32 25.34
C VAL A 48 -70.41 38.76 24.84
N LEU A 49 -70.40 39.50 23.72
CA LEU A 49 -69.22 40.16 23.19
C LEU A 49 -69.12 41.58 23.79
N GLN A 50 -68.00 41.90 24.46
CA GLN A 50 -67.69 43.28 24.81
C GLN A 50 -66.95 43.93 23.65
N LYS A 51 -67.50 45.02 23.11
CA LYS A 51 -66.91 45.82 22.04
C LYS A 51 -65.81 46.71 22.64
N PRO A 52 -64.57 46.73 22.11
CA PRO A 52 -63.61 47.76 22.50
C PRO A 52 -64.02 49.09 21.89
N ALA A 53 -63.93 50.17 22.67
CA ALA A 53 -64.05 51.53 22.17
C ALA A 53 -62.81 51.85 21.32
N GLU A 54 -63.03 52.31 20.08
CA GLU A 54 -61.99 52.91 19.25
C GLU A 54 -61.39 54.12 19.97
N GLY A 55 -60.08 54.09 20.21
CA GLY A 55 -59.35 55.17 20.88
C GLY A 55 -57.85 55.03 20.69
N SER A 56 -57.34 55.61 19.61
CA SER A 56 -55.92 55.75 19.30
C SER A 56 -55.21 56.61 20.35
N LEU A 57 -54.15 56.10 21.00
CA LEU A 57 -53.05 56.91 21.54
C LEU A 57 -51.70 56.14 21.53
N SER A 58 -50.94 56.35 20.45
CA SER A 58 -49.53 56.80 20.45
C SER A 58 -48.58 56.47 21.62
N LYS A 59 -47.48 55.78 21.26
CA LYS A 59 -46.06 55.97 21.68
C LYS A 59 -45.75 56.16 23.18
N LYS A 60 -45.07 55.18 23.80
CA LYS A 60 -43.66 55.25 24.26
C LYS A 60 -43.31 54.16 25.28
N SER A 61 -42.13 53.57 25.05
CA SER A 61 -41.11 53.11 26.01
C SER A 61 -41.51 52.15 27.14
N LEU A 62 -41.06 50.91 26.94
CA LEU A 62 -40.12 50.19 27.81
C LEU A 62 -39.39 51.10 28.82
N ALA A 63 -39.89 51.18 30.06
CA ALA A 63 -39.14 51.50 31.28
C ALA A 63 -40.14 51.63 32.45
N TYR A 64 -40.16 50.66 33.36
CA TYR A 64 -40.06 50.85 34.82
C TYR A 64 -40.26 49.49 35.49
N VAL A 65 -39.15 48.74 35.53
CA VAL A 65 -38.85 47.83 36.64
C VAL A 65 -38.82 48.69 37.92
N HIS A 66 -39.28 48.13 39.04
CA HIS A 66 -39.29 48.70 40.40
C HIS A 66 -40.29 49.82 40.67
N ALA A 67 -41.36 49.50 41.41
CA ALA A 67 -41.69 50.21 42.65
C ALA A 67 -42.82 49.50 43.42
N SER A 68 -42.41 48.87 44.52
CA SER A 68 -43.10 48.86 45.83
C SER A 68 -44.46 48.15 45.98
N THR A 69 -44.35 46.95 46.54
CA THR A 69 -44.99 46.53 47.81
C THR A 69 -45.50 47.65 48.72
N HIS A 70 -46.57 47.33 49.45
CA HIS A 70 -47.23 48.07 50.55
C HIS A 70 -48.32 49.09 50.16
N TYR A 71 -49.58 48.62 50.11
CA TYR A 71 -50.60 49.15 51.02
C TYR A 71 -51.83 48.22 51.08
N ILE A 72 -51.72 47.15 51.88
CA ILE A 72 -52.89 46.59 52.56
C ILE A 72 -53.33 47.61 53.62
N LYS A 73 -54.66 47.71 53.81
CA LYS A 73 -55.43 48.61 54.69
C LYS A 73 -55.76 49.92 53.99
N GLN A 74 -57.00 50.35 53.86
CA GLN A 74 -58.15 50.12 54.74
C GLN A 74 -59.29 50.86 54.03
N VAL A 75 -60.47 50.28 53.93
CA VAL A 75 -61.71 50.76 54.58
C VAL A 75 -62.77 50.41 53.53
N SER A 76 -63.56 49.36 53.76
CA SER A 76 -64.90 49.50 54.35
C SER A 76 -65.74 50.48 53.52
N GLY A 77 -66.81 50.02 52.89
CA GLY A 77 -68.04 49.89 53.64
C GLY A 77 -69.05 50.85 53.03
N LEU A 78 -70.32 50.46 53.11
CA LEU A 78 -71.49 51.11 52.52
C LEU A 78 -71.49 51.02 50.98
N MET A 79 -72.56 50.59 50.30
CA MET A 79 -73.96 50.59 50.72
C MET A 79 -74.72 49.66 49.77
N LYS A 80 -75.44 48.70 50.34
CA LYS A 80 -76.75 48.30 49.83
C LYS A 80 -77.61 49.57 49.69
N VAL A 81 -78.34 49.72 48.57
CA VAL A 81 -79.78 50.07 48.50
C VAL A 81 -80.12 50.53 47.08
N GLY A 82 -81.21 49.94 46.54
CA GLY A 82 -82.08 50.56 45.54
C GLY A 82 -81.69 50.33 44.08
N VAL A 83 -82.60 50.13 43.12
CA VAL A 83 -84.06 50.24 43.09
C VAL A 83 -84.56 49.39 41.92
N THR A 84 -85.61 48.62 42.15
CA THR A 84 -86.50 48.11 41.11
C THR A 84 -87.33 49.25 40.55
N THR A 85 -87.16 49.62 39.27
CA THR A 85 -88.25 50.16 38.43
C THR A 85 -87.79 50.33 36.98
N LEU A 86 -88.62 49.81 36.07
CA LEU A 86 -88.94 50.27 34.71
C LEU A 86 -88.87 49.16 33.66
N ARG A 87 -90.04 48.59 33.43
CA ARG A 87 -90.42 47.93 32.17
C ARG A 87 -90.89 49.02 31.19
N HIS A 88 -90.58 48.77 29.92
CA HIS A 88 -91.09 49.37 28.68
C HIS A 88 -90.46 50.68 28.21
N ASN A 89 -89.57 50.57 27.22
CA ASN A 89 -89.90 51.00 25.85
C ASN A 89 -89.01 50.27 24.84
N ALA A 90 -89.64 49.73 23.81
CA ALA A 90 -88.99 49.12 22.67
C ALA A 90 -88.54 50.22 21.71
N SER A 91 -87.27 50.18 21.30
CA SER A 91 -86.86 50.65 19.98
C SER A 91 -85.94 49.60 19.37
N SER A 92 -86.37 49.15 18.20
CA SER A 92 -85.71 48.21 17.32
C SER A 92 -84.32 48.71 16.93
N TYR A 93 -83.30 47.94 17.31
CA TYR A 93 -82.09 47.79 16.50
C TYR A 93 -81.96 46.31 16.19
N GLU A 94 -82.06 45.98 14.90
CA GLU A 94 -81.68 44.69 14.35
C GLU A 94 -80.26 44.37 14.81
N THR A 95 -80.14 43.43 15.74
CA THR A 95 -78.85 42.81 16.04
C THR A 95 -78.65 41.75 14.98
N VAL A 96 -77.82 42.05 13.98
CA VAL A 96 -77.29 41.06 13.06
C VAL A 96 -76.72 39.93 13.91
N GLN A 97 -77.33 38.75 13.81
CA GLN A 97 -76.95 37.58 14.57
C GLN A 97 -75.65 37.05 13.95
N GLU A 98 -74.50 37.54 14.41
CA GLU A 98 -73.19 37.06 13.95
C GLU A 98 -73.04 35.58 14.34
N THR A 99 -73.22 34.69 13.36
CA THR A 99 -72.95 33.25 13.49
C THR A 99 -71.44 33.05 13.57
N HIS A 100 -70.94 32.83 14.78
CA HIS A 100 -69.56 32.44 15.02
C HIS A 100 -69.42 30.91 14.85
N THR A 101 -68.27 30.42 14.43
CA THR A 101 -67.98 28.97 14.34
C THR A 101 -66.75 28.63 15.17
N CYS A 102 -66.80 27.55 15.94
CA CYS A 102 -65.65 27.06 16.70
C CYS A 102 -64.95 25.94 15.92
N LEU A 103 -63.64 26.04 15.77
CA LEU A 103 -62.78 24.99 15.22
C LEU A 103 -61.99 24.37 16.38
N LEU A 104 -62.19 23.08 16.62
CA LEU A 104 -61.58 22.35 17.73
C LEU A 104 -60.58 21.32 17.20
N ARG A 105 -59.38 21.26 17.79
CA ARG A 105 -58.36 20.26 17.45
C ARG A 105 -57.47 19.95 18.65
N LEU A 106 -56.86 18.77 18.63
CA LEU A 106 -55.73 18.48 19.51
C LEU A 106 -54.44 18.98 18.86
N LYS A 107 -53.44 19.29 19.68
CA LYS A 107 -52.11 19.69 19.19
C LYS A 107 -51.36 18.52 18.54
N SER A 108 -51.65 17.30 18.98
CA SER A 108 -51.20 16.04 18.38
C SER A 108 -51.83 15.73 17.01
N SER A 109 -53.05 16.22 16.74
CA SER A 109 -53.75 15.98 15.46
C SER A 109 -53.30 16.94 14.36
N PRO A 110 -53.22 16.48 13.09
CA PRO A 110 -52.89 17.35 11.94
C PRO A 110 -53.97 18.44 11.74
N GLU A 111 -53.60 19.59 11.17
CA GLU A 111 -54.51 20.73 11.01
C GLU A 111 -55.75 20.43 10.14
N GLU A 112 -55.67 19.42 9.27
CA GLU A 112 -56.77 18.98 8.40
C GLU A 112 -57.90 18.26 9.16
N ASP A 113 -57.64 17.76 10.38
CA ASP A 113 -58.61 17.03 11.22
C ASP A 113 -59.41 17.94 12.17
N ALA A 114 -59.30 19.26 11.99
CA ALA A 114 -59.95 20.23 12.86
C ALA A 114 -61.47 20.21 12.69
N VAL A 115 -62.19 20.06 13.81
CA VAL A 115 -63.63 19.84 13.83
C VAL A 115 -64.36 21.17 13.97
N ARG A 116 -65.22 21.48 13.00
CA ARG A 116 -66.06 22.67 13.03
C ARG A 116 -67.35 22.39 13.80
N MET A 117 -67.60 23.17 14.85
CA MET A 117 -68.79 23.11 15.69
C MET A 117 -69.48 24.47 15.76
N GLN A 118 -70.82 24.46 15.83
CA GLN A 118 -71.63 25.68 15.95
C GLN A 118 -71.92 26.00 17.43
N PRO A 119 -71.62 27.20 17.94
CA PRO A 119 -71.95 27.60 19.31
C PRO A 119 -73.45 27.47 19.60
N GLY A 120 -73.80 26.71 20.65
CA GLY A 120 -75.20 26.50 21.07
C GLY A 120 -75.97 25.41 20.31
N SER A 121 -75.34 24.68 19.40
CA SER A 121 -75.94 23.53 18.69
C SER A 121 -76.12 22.29 19.58
N GLY A 122 -75.33 22.17 20.65
CA GLY A 122 -75.27 20.96 21.46
C GLY A 122 -74.55 19.81 20.78
N GLU A 123 -73.82 20.07 19.68
CA GLU A 123 -72.94 19.09 19.04
C GLU A 123 -71.91 18.57 20.04
N THR A 124 -71.59 17.28 19.93
CA THR A 124 -70.59 16.61 20.77
C THR A 124 -69.57 15.97 19.85
N HIS A 125 -68.29 16.10 20.19
CA HIS A 125 -67.19 15.48 19.48
C HIS A 125 -66.25 14.82 20.47
N VAL A 126 -65.69 13.67 20.08
CA VAL A 126 -64.81 12.86 20.93
C VAL A 126 -63.39 12.98 20.38
N PHE A 127 -62.48 13.48 21.21
CA PHE A 127 -61.06 13.59 20.91
C PHE A 127 -60.28 12.49 21.62
N PHE A 128 -59.21 11.99 21.00
CA PHE A 128 -58.32 10.98 21.55
C PHE A 128 -56.93 11.59 21.77
N PRO A 129 -56.61 12.09 22.97
CA PRO A 129 -55.32 12.72 23.25
C PRO A 129 -54.20 11.68 23.38
N ASP A 130 -53.00 11.99 22.87
CA ASP A 130 -51.80 11.12 22.96
C ASP A 130 -51.31 10.93 24.41
N GLY A 131 -51.74 11.82 25.31
CA GLY A 131 -51.48 11.73 26.74
C GLY A 131 -52.02 12.94 27.49
N LEU A 132 -51.87 12.95 28.81
CA LEU A 132 -52.34 14.06 29.66
C LEU A 132 -51.63 15.40 29.37
N GLY A 133 -50.45 15.35 28.72
CA GLY A 133 -49.69 16.53 28.31
C GLY A 133 -50.17 17.22 27.03
N ASP A 134 -51.12 16.63 26.30
CA ASP A 134 -51.65 17.17 25.03
C ASP A 134 -52.53 18.42 25.27
N ASP A 135 -52.63 19.29 24.25
CA ASP A 135 -53.36 20.56 24.32
C ASP A 135 -54.60 20.51 23.41
N LEU A 136 -55.78 20.77 23.98
CA LEU A 136 -57.00 21.06 23.23
C LEU A 136 -57.00 22.54 22.83
N ILE A 137 -57.05 22.79 21.51
CA ILE A 137 -57.07 24.11 20.92
C ILE A 137 -58.49 24.36 20.37
N VAL A 138 -59.10 25.48 20.78
CA VAL A 138 -60.40 25.93 20.30
C VAL A 138 -60.26 27.32 19.70
N GLU A 139 -60.38 27.41 18.38
CA GLU A 139 -60.30 28.65 17.61
C GLU A 139 -61.73 29.12 17.28
N VAL A 140 -62.04 30.38 17.57
CA VAL A 140 -63.37 30.97 17.30
C VAL A 140 -63.25 31.86 16.07
N GLN A 141 -64.06 31.59 15.06
CA GLN A 141 -64.10 32.32 13.79
C GLN A 141 -65.42 33.09 13.62
N ASP A 142 -65.37 34.24 12.96
CA ASP A 142 -66.56 34.99 12.56
C ASP A 142 -67.28 34.35 11.36
N SER A 143 -68.44 34.90 10.98
CA SER A 143 -69.23 34.40 9.85
C SER A 143 -68.53 34.52 8.47
N LYS A 144 -67.34 35.15 8.42
CA LYS A 144 -66.49 35.28 7.22
C LYS A 144 -65.25 34.40 7.30
N GLY A 145 -65.11 33.57 8.33
CA GLY A 145 -63.97 32.67 8.54
C GLY A 145 -62.72 33.36 9.10
N LYS A 146 -62.84 34.56 9.67
CA LYS A 146 -61.72 35.29 10.27
C LYS A 146 -61.60 34.94 11.77
N ASP A 147 -60.38 34.63 12.21
CA ASP A 147 -60.10 34.27 13.60
C ASP A 147 -60.38 35.45 14.55
N CYS A 148 -61.32 35.22 15.47
CA CYS A 148 -61.69 36.15 16.53
C CYS A 148 -60.81 36.00 17.77
N GLY A 149 -60.30 34.78 18.01
CA GLY A 149 -59.35 34.44 19.07
C GLY A 149 -59.31 32.93 19.33
N ARG A 150 -58.36 32.47 20.13
CA ARG A 150 -58.14 31.06 20.46
C ARG A 150 -58.11 30.80 21.96
N VAL A 151 -58.43 29.57 22.32
CA VAL A 151 -58.27 28.98 23.65
C VAL A 151 -57.32 27.80 23.50
N VAL A 152 -56.34 27.69 24.41
CA VAL A 152 -55.46 26.52 24.50
C VAL A 152 -55.60 25.97 25.92
N THR A 153 -55.87 24.67 26.04
CA THR A 153 -56.12 24.02 27.33
C THR A 153 -55.45 22.67 27.36
N GLN A 154 -54.61 22.44 28.36
CA GLN A 154 -53.95 21.15 28.53
C GLN A 154 -54.93 20.09 29.05
N VAL A 155 -54.90 18.89 28.49
CA VAL A 155 -55.80 17.78 28.84
C VAL A 155 -55.70 17.40 30.32
N ALA A 156 -54.51 17.49 30.94
CA ALA A 156 -54.32 17.33 32.38
C ALA A 156 -55.24 18.23 33.22
N THR A 157 -55.39 19.50 32.83
CA THR A 157 -56.24 20.46 33.56
C THR A 157 -57.72 20.11 33.50
N VAL A 158 -58.15 19.40 32.46
CA VAL A 158 -59.51 18.88 32.31
C VAL A 158 -59.69 17.62 33.15
N ALA A 159 -58.66 16.77 33.23
CA ALA A 159 -58.68 15.52 34.00
C ALA A 159 -58.67 15.74 35.53
N ASP A 160 -58.06 16.83 36.02
CA ASP A 160 -57.85 17.08 37.47
C ASP A 160 -59.14 17.35 38.29
N ASP A 161 -60.25 17.77 37.66
CA ASP A 161 -61.52 17.98 38.38
C ASP A 161 -62.72 17.48 37.56
N PRO A 162 -63.02 16.17 37.62
CA PRO A 162 -64.03 15.50 36.79
C PRO A 162 -65.49 15.82 37.19
N ASN A 163 -65.69 16.50 38.33
CA ASN A 163 -67.02 16.92 38.78
C ASN A 163 -67.44 18.27 38.16
N ASP A 164 -66.49 19.09 37.71
CA ASP A 164 -66.76 20.36 37.02
C ASP A 164 -66.76 20.18 35.49
N LYS A 165 -67.84 19.57 34.98
CA LYS A 165 -68.00 19.24 33.57
C LYS A 165 -68.21 20.45 32.65
N LEU A 166 -68.41 21.65 33.20
CA LEU A 166 -68.95 22.79 32.47
C LEU A 166 -68.16 24.07 32.79
N ARG A 167 -67.07 24.31 32.05
CA ARG A 167 -66.07 25.34 32.37
C ARG A 167 -66.09 26.53 31.41
N TRP A 168 -65.83 27.72 31.96
CA TRP A 168 -65.63 28.95 31.18
C TRP A 168 -64.16 29.15 30.85
N TRP A 169 -63.85 29.20 29.57
CA TRP A 169 -62.51 29.43 29.04
C TRP A 169 -62.39 30.83 28.47
N SER A 170 -61.31 31.53 28.81
CA SER A 170 -61.00 32.85 28.28
C SER A 170 -60.42 32.74 26.87
N ILE A 171 -60.99 33.48 25.92
CA ILE A 171 -60.55 33.54 24.52
C ILE A 171 -59.54 34.67 24.39
N PHE A 172 -58.35 34.37 23.84
CA PHE A 172 -57.29 35.35 23.63
C PHE A 172 -57.03 35.57 22.14
N ARG A 173 -56.73 36.81 21.75
CA ARG A 173 -56.27 37.14 20.39
C ARG A 173 -54.75 37.21 20.38
N GLU A 174 -54.16 36.57 19.39
CA GLU A 174 -52.72 36.38 19.24
C GLU A 174 -52.22 37.17 18.03
N PRO A 175 -51.02 37.77 18.06
CA PRO A 175 -49.94 37.59 19.05
C PRO A 175 -49.98 38.49 20.30
N GLU A 176 -50.96 39.39 20.42
CA GLU A 176 -51.01 40.44 21.46
C GLU A 176 -51.54 39.96 22.84
N HIS A 177 -51.96 38.68 22.94
CA HIS A 177 -52.56 38.07 24.15
C HIS A 177 -53.71 38.90 24.76
N GLU A 178 -54.48 39.60 23.92
CA GLU A 178 -55.61 40.41 24.37
C GLU A 178 -56.81 39.50 24.70
N LEU A 179 -57.44 39.70 25.87
CA LEU A 179 -58.65 38.97 26.25
C LEU A 179 -59.85 39.47 25.45
N VAL A 180 -60.35 38.66 24.51
CA VAL A 180 -61.42 39.07 23.57
C VAL A 180 -62.80 38.53 23.97
N GLY A 181 -62.86 37.49 24.81
CA GLY A 181 -64.15 36.94 25.26
C GLY A 181 -64.01 35.72 26.14
N LYS A 182 -65.14 35.03 26.37
CA LYS A 182 -65.17 33.73 27.07
C LYS A 182 -66.09 32.74 26.33
N VAL A 183 -65.66 31.49 26.25
CA VAL A 183 -66.45 30.36 25.72
C VAL A 183 -66.73 29.37 26.84
N GLN A 184 -67.93 28.79 26.85
CA GLN A 184 -68.28 27.73 27.79
C GLN A 184 -68.24 26.39 27.09
N LEU A 185 -67.44 25.45 27.61
CA LEU A 185 -67.31 24.11 27.03
C LEU A 185 -67.76 23.07 28.05
N TYR A 186 -68.58 22.12 27.58
CA TYR A 186 -68.88 20.90 28.34
C TYR A 186 -67.87 19.85 27.95
N VAL A 187 -66.97 19.48 28.86
CA VAL A 187 -65.91 18.50 28.58
C VAL A 187 -66.05 17.36 29.58
N ASN A 188 -66.23 16.16 29.07
CA ASN A 188 -66.27 14.93 29.87
C ASN A 188 -65.01 14.13 29.56
N PHE A 189 -64.15 13.96 30.57
CA PHE A 189 -62.97 13.11 30.46
C PHE A 189 -63.26 11.78 31.15
N SER A 190 -63.20 10.69 30.39
CA SER A 190 -63.41 9.32 30.90
C SER A 190 -62.20 8.46 30.61
N THR A 191 -61.68 7.77 31.64
CA THR A 191 -60.60 6.79 31.53
C THR A 191 -61.11 5.33 31.58
N SER A 192 -62.43 5.11 31.43
CA SER A 192 -63.07 3.83 31.75
C SER A 192 -63.04 2.80 30.62
N SER A 193 -62.44 1.66 30.93
CA SER A 193 -62.73 0.32 30.42
C SER A 193 -64.20 -0.04 30.64
N ASP A 194 -65.10 0.35 29.73
CA ASP A 194 -66.48 -0.16 29.66
C ASP A 194 -66.67 -0.93 28.34
N GLU A 195 -66.99 -2.22 28.46
CA GLU A 195 -67.00 -3.25 27.41
C GLU A 195 -68.07 -3.11 26.29
N ASN A 196 -68.65 -1.93 26.05
CA ASN A 196 -69.78 -1.80 25.14
C ASN A 196 -69.61 -0.76 24.02
N ASN A 197 -68.41 -0.66 23.43
CA ASN A 197 -68.24 0.01 22.14
C ASN A 197 -67.49 -0.90 21.16
N LEU A 198 -68.25 -1.64 20.34
CA LEU A 198 -67.73 -2.29 19.14
C LEU A 198 -67.27 -1.21 18.14
N LYS A 199 -66.01 -1.33 17.70
CA LYS A 199 -65.27 -0.52 16.70
C LYS A 199 -64.36 0.57 17.29
N CYS A 200 -63.30 0.17 18.00
CA CYS A 200 -62.06 0.94 18.02
C CYS A 200 -60.89 0.00 18.38
N GLY A 201 -60.11 -0.44 17.38
CA GLY A 201 -58.88 -1.18 17.65
C GLY A 201 -57.85 -0.21 18.21
N SER A 202 -57.38 -0.45 19.43
CA SER A 202 -56.13 0.16 19.91
C SER A 202 -55.64 -0.57 21.14
N VAL A 203 -54.48 -1.25 20.99
CA VAL A 203 -53.63 -1.83 22.05
C VAL A 203 -54.03 -3.20 22.63
N ALA A 204 -55.30 -3.51 22.89
CA ALA A 204 -55.65 -4.78 23.56
C ALA A 204 -55.45 -6.02 22.66
N GLU A 205 -55.86 -5.93 21.38
CA GLU A 205 -55.81 -7.04 20.42
C GLU A 205 -54.39 -7.32 19.93
N THR A 206 -53.55 -6.29 19.81
CA THR A 206 -52.13 -6.44 19.45
C THR A 206 -51.35 -7.11 20.58
N VAL A 207 -51.60 -6.74 21.84
CA VAL A 207 -51.01 -7.42 23.01
C VAL A 207 -51.46 -8.88 23.09
N ALA A 208 -52.73 -9.17 22.79
CA ALA A 208 -53.21 -10.55 22.74
C ALA A 208 -52.54 -11.37 21.61
N TYR A 209 -52.35 -10.76 20.43
CA TYR A 209 -51.59 -11.36 19.34
C TYR A 209 -50.14 -11.66 19.73
N ASP A 210 -49.47 -10.72 20.41
CA ASP A 210 -48.09 -10.88 20.88
C ASP A 210 -47.95 -12.08 21.81
N LEU A 211 -48.89 -12.27 22.73
CA LEU A 211 -48.90 -13.41 23.64
C LEU A 211 -49.06 -14.74 22.89
N VAL A 212 -49.96 -14.80 21.90
CA VAL A 212 -50.16 -16.02 21.08
C VAL A 212 -48.91 -16.31 20.25
N LEU A 213 -48.27 -15.27 19.69
CA LEU A 213 -47.03 -15.39 18.95
C LEU A 213 -45.88 -15.90 19.84
N GLU A 214 -45.72 -15.33 21.03
CA GLU A 214 -44.68 -15.75 21.97
C GLU A 214 -44.86 -17.22 22.40
N ILE A 215 -46.09 -17.66 22.64
CA ILE A 215 -46.40 -19.07 22.96
C ILE A 215 -46.08 -19.96 21.76
N ALA A 216 -46.49 -19.57 20.54
CA ALA A 216 -46.20 -20.32 19.33
C ALA A 216 -44.68 -20.52 19.15
N MET A 217 -43.88 -19.48 19.37
CA MET A 217 -42.42 -19.52 19.26
C MET A 217 -41.79 -20.41 20.33
N LYS A 218 -42.28 -20.35 21.58
CA LYS A 218 -41.80 -21.23 22.67
C LYS A 218 -42.10 -22.70 22.39
N VAL A 219 -43.30 -23.02 21.92
CA VAL A 219 -43.73 -24.40 21.63
C VAL A 219 -42.97 -24.98 20.44
N GLN A 220 -42.62 -24.16 19.45
CA GLN A 220 -41.87 -24.60 18.27
C GLN A 220 -40.35 -24.55 18.45
N HIS A 221 -39.86 -24.29 19.66
CA HIS A 221 -38.42 -24.18 19.96
C HIS A 221 -37.69 -23.21 19.01
N PHE A 222 -38.25 -22.01 18.85
CA PHE A 222 -37.67 -20.96 18.04
C PHE A 222 -36.24 -20.63 18.50
N GLN A 223 -35.27 -20.79 17.61
CA GLN A 223 -33.84 -20.60 17.88
C GLN A 223 -33.09 -20.28 16.56
N GLN A 224 -31.79 -20.00 16.66
CA GLN A 224 -30.91 -19.86 15.50
C GLN A 224 -31.11 -21.03 14.51
N ARG A 225 -31.24 -20.74 13.21
CA ARG A 225 -31.56 -21.68 12.10
C ARG A 225 -32.98 -22.30 12.09
N HIS A 226 -33.77 -22.13 13.15
CA HIS A 226 -35.16 -22.59 13.22
C HIS A 226 -36.11 -21.39 13.32
N LEU A 227 -36.13 -20.60 12.25
CA LEU A 227 -36.78 -19.29 12.21
C LEU A 227 -38.18 -19.30 11.59
N LEU A 228 -38.73 -20.46 11.24
CA LEU A 228 -40.04 -20.56 10.57
C LEU A 228 -41.08 -21.19 11.49
N LEU A 229 -42.24 -20.56 11.58
CA LEU A 229 -43.42 -21.14 12.21
C LEU A 229 -44.12 -22.12 11.25
N HIS A 230 -44.45 -23.31 11.74
CA HIS A 230 -45.07 -24.39 10.98
C HIS A 230 -46.43 -24.84 11.57
N GLY A 231 -47.24 -25.49 10.74
CA GLY A 231 -48.44 -26.21 11.19
C GLY A 231 -49.55 -25.33 11.79
N GLU A 232 -50.20 -25.86 12.83
CA GLU A 232 -51.40 -25.31 13.45
C GLU A 232 -51.20 -23.90 14.02
N TRP A 233 -50.01 -23.59 14.55
CA TRP A 233 -49.71 -22.27 15.10
C TRP A 233 -49.65 -21.16 14.04
N LYS A 234 -49.08 -21.46 12.85
CA LYS A 234 -49.07 -20.49 11.74
C LYS A 234 -50.50 -20.18 11.28
N TRP A 235 -51.36 -21.20 11.26
CA TRP A 235 -52.78 -21.03 10.94
C TRP A 235 -53.51 -20.22 12.03
N ILE A 236 -53.33 -20.55 13.32
CA ILE A 236 -53.95 -19.82 14.44
C ILE A 236 -53.58 -18.33 14.40
N LEU A 237 -52.31 -17.99 14.17
CA LEU A 237 -51.86 -16.60 14.10
C LEU A 237 -52.51 -15.85 12.92
N ALA A 238 -52.63 -16.49 11.76
CA ALA A 238 -53.27 -15.90 10.58
C ALA A 238 -54.77 -15.66 10.78
N GLU A 239 -55.48 -16.65 11.34
CA GLU A 239 -56.90 -16.51 11.65
C GLU A 239 -57.14 -15.49 12.76
N PHE A 240 -56.31 -15.48 13.81
CA PHE A 240 -56.40 -14.50 14.88
C PHE A 240 -56.24 -13.07 14.33
N ALA A 241 -55.21 -12.83 13.51
CA ALA A 241 -54.99 -11.51 12.92
C ALA A 241 -56.16 -11.08 12.03
N THR A 242 -56.71 -12.00 11.23
CA THR A 242 -57.86 -11.72 10.35
C THR A 242 -59.15 -11.45 11.14
N TYR A 243 -59.41 -12.24 12.19
CA TYR A 243 -60.62 -12.14 13.00
C TYR A 243 -60.66 -10.89 13.87
N TYR A 244 -59.53 -10.52 14.49
CA TYR A 244 -59.42 -9.36 15.38
C TYR A 244 -58.92 -8.09 14.67
N GLY A 245 -58.67 -8.15 13.35
CA GLY A 245 -58.28 -6.98 12.56
C GLY A 245 -56.88 -6.46 12.84
N VAL A 246 -55.95 -7.32 13.26
CA VAL A 246 -54.54 -6.96 13.43
C VAL A 246 -53.90 -6.76 12.06
N SER A 247 -53.23 -5.61 11.90
CA SER A 247 -52.57 -5.23 10.64
C SER A 247 -51.53 -6.28 10.18
N ASP A 248 -51.53 -6.56 8.87
CA ASP A 248 -50.51 -7.40 8.22
C ASP A 248 -49.09 -6.82 8.36
N ALA A 249 -48.94 -5.49 8.44
CA ALA A 249 -47.64 -4.87 8.71
C ALA A 249 -47.21 -5.10 10.17
N TYR A 250 -48.14 -4.97 11.12
CA TYR A 250 -47.89 -5.22 12.54
C TYR A 250 -47.46 -6.67 12.80
N THR A 251 -48.21 -7.65 12.26
CA THR A 251 -47.89 -9.08 12.47
C THR A 251 -46.49 -9.45 11.96
N LYS A 252 -46.09 -8.90 10.80
CA LYS A 252 -44.76 -9.10 10.22
C LYS A 252 -43.66 -8.39 11.00
N LEU A 253 -43.87 -7.12 11.38
CA LEU A 253 -42.90 -6.35 12.17
C LEU A 253 -42.68 -6.96 13.55
N ARG A 254 -43.74 -7.41 14.22
CA ARG A 254 -43.63 -8.06 15.52
C ARG A 254 -42.90 -9.39 15.41
N TYR A 255 -43.21 -10.20 14.40
CA TYR A 255 -42.47 -11.45 14.16
C TYR A 255 -41.00 -11.19 13.84
N LEU A 256 -40.74 -10.16 13.02
CA LEU A 256 -39.40 -9.75 12.66
C LEU A 256 -38.59 -9.30 13.88
N SER A 257 -39.18 -8.55 14.82
CA SER A 257 -38.54 -8.19 16.10
C SER A 257 -37.99 -9.42 16.83
N TYR A 258 -38.76 -10.51 16.93
CA TYR A 258 -38.28 -11.74 17.57
C TYR A 258 -37.24 -12.50 16.72
N VAL A 259 -37.35 -12.45 15.39
CA VAL A 259 -36.31 -13.00 14.49
C VAL A 259 -34.99 -12.28 14.73
N MET A 260 -35.02 -10.96 14.88
CA MET A 260 -33.82 -10.15 15.07
C MET A 260 -33.12 -10.41 16.41
N ASP A 261 -33.85 -10.80 17.47
CA ASP A 261 -33.26 -11.19 18.77
C ASP A 261 -32.32 -12.41 18.68
N VAL A 262 -32.52 -13.29 17.69
CA VAL A 262 -31.71 -14.49 17.45
C VAL A 262 -31.01 -14.49 16.09
N ALA A 263 -31.07 -13.37 15.37
CA ALA A 263 -30.63 -13.33 13.99
C ALA A 263 -29.11 -13.46 13.88
N THR A 264 -28.70 -14.18 12.84
CA THR A 264 -27.29 -14.46 12.52
C THR A 264 -27.06 -14.14 11.04
N PRO A 265 -25.83 -13.80 10.62
CA PRO A 265 -25.51 -13.47 9.22
C PRO A 265 -25.47 -14.72 8.34
N THR A 266 -26.62 -15.39 8.20
CA THR A 266 -26.80 -16.66 7.50
C THR A 266 -27.81 -16.46 6.36
N ALA A 267 -27.66 -17.22 5.28
CA ALA A 267 -28.49 -17.03 4.09
C ALA A 267 -29.98 -17.22 4.37
N ASP A 268 -30.35 -18.21 5.19
CA ASP A 268 -31.73 -18.49 5.59
C ASP A 268 -32.32 -17.35 6.43
N CYS A 269 -31.56 -16.83 7.40
CA CYS A 269 -31.99 -15.72 8.25
C CYS A 269 -32.18 -14.43 7.45
N LEU A 270 -31.17 -14.03 6.66
CA LEU A 270 -31.21 -12.78 5.89
C LEU A 270 -32.29 -12.80 4.79
N THR A 271 -32.53 -13.96 4.18
CA THR A 271 -33.63 -14.12 3.21
C THR A 271 -34.98 -13.95 3.90
N LEU A 272 -35.18 -14.58 5.07
CA LEU A 272 -36.43 -14.45 5.83
C LEU A 272 -36.67 -13.00 6.27
N VAL A 273 -35.63 -12.31 6.76
CA VAL A 273 -35.70 -10.89 7.14
C VAL A 273 -36.12 -10.03 5.95
N HIS A 274 -35.50 -10.25 4.79
CA HIS A 274 -35.88 -9.55 3.55
C HIS A 274 -37.35 -9.79 3.17
N ASP A 275 -37.81 -11.04 3.23
CA ASP A 275 -39.18 -11.42 2.83
C ASP A 275 -40.24 -10.82 3.77
N LEU A 276 -39.94 -10.69 5.06
CA LEU A 276 -40.82 -10.05 6.04
C LEU A 276 -40.83 -8.52 5.92
N LEU A 277 -39.68 -7.92 5.63
CA LEU A 277 -39.50 -6.47 5.57
C LEU A 277 -39.98 -5.85 4.24
N TYR A 278 -39.74 -6.51 3.11
CA TYR A 278 -40.11 -6.03 1.78
C TYR A 278 -41.57 -5.53 1.66
N PRO A 279 -42.60 -6.29 2.07
CA PRO A 279 -44.00 -5.83 1.97
C PRO A 279 -44.32 -4.66 2.91
N VAL A 280 -43.59 -4.48 4.01
CA VAL A 280 -43.79 -3.38 4.97
C VAL A 280 -43.20 -2.09 4.40
N VAL A 281 -41.97 -2.14 3.89
CA VAL A 281 -41.28 -1.00 3.27
C VAL A 281 -42.02 -0.52 2.02
N MET A 282 -42.53 -1.45 1.19
CA MET A 282 -43.32 -1.08 0.00
C MET A 282 -44.65 -0.40 0.36
N LYS A 283 -45.30 -0.80 1.47
CA LYS A 283 -46.53 -0.15 1.96
C LYS A 283 -46.28 1.28 2.44
N GLY A 284 -45.16 1.53 3.13
CA GLY A 284 -44.77 2.86 3.61
C GLY A 284 -44.51 3.89 2.49
N HIS A 285 -44.10 3.43 1.30
CA HIS A 285 -43.92 4.30 0.12
C HIS A 285 -45.24 4.65 -0.60
N THR A 286 -46.33 3.94 -0.30
CA THR A 286 -47.67 4.24 -0.82
C THR A 286 -48.48 5.03 0.21
N LYS A 287 -49.51 5.78 -0.21
CA LYS A 287 -50.32 6.71 0.62
C LYS A 287 -50.99 6.12 1.89
N THR A 288 -50.75 4.86 2.23
CA THR A 288 -51.14 4.24 3.50
C THR A 288 -49.99 4.37 4.50
N THR A 289 -50.06 5.38 5.36
CA THR A 289 -49.08 5.59 6.45
C THR A 289 -49.18 4.45 7.47
N LEU A 290 -48.02 3.88 7.84
CA LEU A 290 -47.90 2.93 8.95
C LEU A 290 -48.34 3.62 10.26
N SER A 291 -48.90 2.87 11.20
CA SER A 291 -49.25 3.37 12.53
C SER A 291 -48.00 3.77 13.33
N HIS A 292 -48.16 4.61 14.36
CA HIS A 292 -47.05 5.01 15.23
C HIS A 292 -46.38 3.79 15.90
N GLN A 293 -47.15 2.79 16.32
CA GLN A 293 -46.61 1.57 16.93
C GLN A 293 -45.77 0.77 15.92
N GLU A 294 -46.24 0.65 14.68
CA GLU A 294 -45.49 -0.02 13.60
C GLU A 294 -44.22 0.74 13.24
N ASN A 295 -44.26 2.07 13.13
CA ASN A 295 -43.06 2.88 12.87
C ASN A 295 -42.02 2.75 13.98
N ARG A 296 -42.44 2.65 15.24
CA ARG A 296 -41.52 2.43 16.36
C ARG A 296 -40.82 1.07 16.26
N ILE A 297 -41.59 0.00 16.01
CA ILE A 297 -41.03 -1.34 15.86
C ILE A 297 -40.13 -1.41 14.62
N LEU A 298 -40.53 -0.78 13.51
CA LEU A 298 -39.73 -0.72 12.30
C LEU A 298 -38.37 -0.05 12.54
N GLY A 299 -38.32 1.10 13.22
CA GLY A 299 -37.06 1.76 13.55
C GLY A 299 -36.14 0.90 14.44
N GLU A 300 -36.69 0.24 15.47
CA GLU A 300 -35.93 -0.69 16.33
C GLU A 300 -35.36 -1.87 15.53
N VAL A 301 -36.16 -2.43 14.62
CA VAL A 301 -35.77 -3.54 13.74
C VAL A 301 -34.73 -3.09 12.70
N GLU A 302 -34.89 -1.92 12.10
CA GLU A 302 -33.91 -1.35 11.16
C GLU A 302 -32.54 -1.21 11.81
N ASP A 303 -32.47 -0.68 13.04
CA ASP A 303 -31.21 -0.58 13.79
C ASP A 303 -30.56 -1.95 14.05
N GLN A 304 -31.35 -2.97 14.34
CA GLN A 304 -30.85 -4.35 14.51
C GLN A 304 -30.39 -4.95 13.17
N ILE A 305 -31.10 -4.68 12.07
CA ILE A 305 -30.72 -5.14 10.73
C ILE A 305 -29.40 -4.51 10.31
N GLU A 306 -29.21 -3.22 10.55
CA GLU A 306 -27.95 -2.52 10.29
C GLU A 306 -26.76 -3.18 11.01
N GLN A 307 -26.95 -3.61 12.26
CA GLN A 307 -25.90 -4.31 13.01
C GLN A 307 -25.52 -5.65 12.37
N ILE A 308 -26.51 -6.42 11.90
CA ILE A 308 -26.26 -7.71 11.25
C ILE A 308 -25.66 -7.53 9.87
N LEU A 309 -26.09 -6.52 9.10
CA LEU A 309 -25.49 -6.17 7.82
C LEU A 309 -24.04 -5.74 7.99
N ALA A 310 -23.73 -4.89 8.98
CA ALA A 310 -22.37 -4.53 9.32
C ALA A 310 -21.54 -5.78 9.66
N LEU A 311 -22.07 -6.67 10.51
CA LEU A 311 -21.41 -7.92 10.89
C LEU A 311 -21.15 -8.83 9.67
N ALA A 312 -22.11 -8.94 8.74
CA ALA A 312 -21.98 -9.74 7.52
C ALA A 312 -20.92 -9.17 6.57
N PHE A 313 -21.00 -7.87 6.26
CA PHE A 313 -20.06 -7.21 5.35
C PHE A 313 -18.65 -7.10 5.93
N GLU A 314 -18.49 -6.85 7.23
CA GLU A 314 -17.18 -6.78 7.89
C GLU A 314 -16.48 -8.15 8.00
N ASN A 315 -17.22 -9.24 7.81
CA ASN A 315 -16.71 -10.61 7.91
C ASN A 315 -16.98 -11.45 6.66
N TYR A 316 -17.19 -10.84 5.49
CA TYR A 316 -17.65 -11.53 4.26
C TYR A 316 -16.84 -12.77 3.85
N LYS A 317 -15.52 -12.81 4.11
CA LYS A 317 -14.67 -13.99 3.82
C LYS A 317 -14.71 -15.09 4.89
N SER A 318 -15.31 -14.81 6.05
CA SER A 318 -15.40 -15.73 7.20
C SER A 318 -16.84 -16.23 7.42
N LEU A 319 -17.77 -15.84 6.54
CA LEU A 319 -19.15 -16.29 6.56
C LEU A 319 -19.21 -17.77 6.14
N ASP A 320 -19.84 -18.60 6.96
CA ASP A 320 -19.95 -20.04 6.73
C ASP A 320 -21.31 -20.55 7.23
N GLU A 321 -21.98 -21.32 6.38
CA GLU A 321 -23.29 -21.87 6.69
C GLU A 321 -23.22 -23.12 7.58
N SER A 322 -22.04 -23.72 7.74
CA SER A 322 -21.87 -24.90 8.60
C SER A 322 -21.91 -24.59 10.10
N VAL A 323 -21.75 -23.31 10.47
CA VAL A 323 -21.76 -22.86 11.87
C VAL A 323 -23.09 -22.17 12.19
N PRO A 324 -23.71 -22.43 13.36
CA PRO A 324 -24.98 -21.79 13.74
C PRO A 324 -24.87 -20.26 13.86
N SER A 325 -23.70 -19.71 14.22
CA SER A 325 -23.44 -18.27 14.27
C SER A 325 -23.29 -17.61 12.90
N GLY A 326 -23.11 -18.38 11.83
CA GLY A 326 -22.82 -17.87 10.48
C GLY A 326 -21.39 -17.34 10.28
N ILE A 327 -20.55 -17.31 11.31
CA ILE A 327 -19.16 -16.80 11.25
C ILE A 327 -18.20 -17.82 11.85
N VAL A 328 -17.14 -18.13 11.10
CA VAL A 328 -16.03 -18.98 11.58
C VAL A 328 -14.98 -18.11 12.28
N ASP A 329 -14.70 -18.42 13.54
CA ASP A 329 -13.65 -17.75 14.32
C ASP A 329 -12.23 -18.21 13.95
N VAL A 330 -12.10 -19.42 13.40
CA VAL A 330 -10.81 -19.98 12.97
C VAL A 330 -10.32 -19.28 11.70
N PHE A 331 -9.11 -18.72 11.75
CA PHE A 331 -8.49 -18.10 10.60
C PHE A 331 -8.19 -19.14 9.51
N ARG A 332 -8.92 -19.07 8.40
CA ARG A 332 -8.69 -19.89 7.21
C ARG A 332 -8.33 -18.98 6.03
N THR A 333 -7.53 -19.52 5.12
CA THR A 333 -7.36 -18.96 3.78
C THR A 333 -8.74 -18.85 3.14
N ALA A 334 -9.07 -17.66 2.65
CA ALA A 334 -10.38 -17.41 2.07
C ALA A 334 -10.58 -18.31 0.86
N THR A 335 -11.76 -18.93 0.79
CA THR A 335 -12.20 -19.69 -0.38
C THR A 335 -12.56 -18.68 -1.47
N GLY A 336 -12.16 -18.92 -2.71
CA GLY A 336 -12.49 -18.08 -3.88
C GLY A 336 -13.98 -17.92 -4.22
N CYS A 337 -14.87 -18.41 -3.35
CA CYS A 337 -16.31 -18.42 -3.54
C CYS A 337 -16.96 -17.43 -2.57
N ALA A 338 -17.92 -16.64 -3.07
CA ALA A 338 -18.71 -15.78 -2.20
C ALA A 338 -19.58 -16.64 -1.27
N ALA A 339 -19.63 -16.26 0.00
CA ALA A 339 -20.47 -16.95 0.97
C ALA A 339 -21.97 -16.82 0.59
N PRO A 340 -22.79 -17.87 0.78
CA PRO A 340 -24.21 -17.84 0.44
C PRO A 340 -24.98 -16.68 1.09
N ALA A 341 -24.60 -16.27 2.31
CA ALA A 341 -25.20 -15.16 3.04
C ALA A 341 -24.92 -13.77 2.43
N LEU A 342 -23.87 -13.61 1.60
CA LEU A 342 -23.49 -12.30 1.06
C LEU A 342 -24.54 -11.74 0.09
N GLN A 343 -25.15 -12.59 -0.74
CA GLN A 343 -26.16 -12.15 -1.70
C GLN A 343 -27.45 -11.67 -1.01
N PRO A 344 -28.05 -12.41 -0.05
CA PRO A 344 -29.14 -11.90 0.78
C PRO A 344 -28.80 -10.62 1.53
N ALA A 345 -27.58 -10.48 2.07
CA ALA A 345 -27.14 -9.26 2.74
C ALA A 345 -27.16 -8.04 1.81
N VAL A 346 -26.65 -8.17 0.57
CA VAL A 346 -26.70 -7.10 -0.42
C VAL A 346 -28.15 -6.74 -0.75
N ARG A 347 -29.04 -7.73 -0.98
CA ARG A 347 -30.46 -7.47 -1.27
C ARG A 347 -31.15 -6.71 -0.14
N LEU A 348 -30.90 -7.09 1.10
CA LEU A 348 -31.45 -6.42 2.27
C LEU A 348 -30.91 -4.99 2.41
N TYR A 349 -29.62 -4.79 2.16
CA TYR A 349 -29.02 -3.45 2.13
C TYR A 349 -29.65 -2.56 1.05
N THR A 350 -29.91 -3.10 -0.14
CA THR A 350 -30.56 -2.36 -1.24
C THR A 350 -32.04 -2.04 -0.99
N LEU A 351 -32.69 -2.75 -0.06
CA LEU A 351 -34.06 -2.48 0.34
C LEU A 351 -34.14 -1.32 1.34
N LEU A 352 -33.17 -1.22 2.24
CA LEU A 352 -33.12 -0.20 3.29
C LEU A 352 -32.49 1.12 2.83
N HIS A 353 -31.53 1.07 1.91
CA HIS A 353 -30.77 2.24 1.48
C HIS A 353 -31.02 2.58 0.03
N ASP A 354 -31.11 3.89 -0.26
CA ASP A 354 -31.02 4.38 -1.62
C ASP A 354 -29.57 4.24 -2.12
N ILE A 355 -29.36 3.27 -3.00
CA ILE A 355 -28.05 2.94 -3.59
C ILE A 355 -27.49 4.10 -4.43
N LEU A 356 -28.33 5.03 -4.88
CA LEU A 356 -27.89 6.21 -5.61
C LEU A 356 -27.35 7.31 -4.68
N SER A 357 -27.65 7.23 -3.38
CA SER A 357 -27.12 8.16 -2.38
C SER A 357 -25.64 7.92 -2.14
N PRO A 358 -24.79 8.97 -2.18
CA PRO A 358 -23.36 8.84 -1.88
C PRO A 358 -23.13 8.41 -0.42
N GLU A 359 -24.06 8.68 0.49
CA GLU A 359 -23.94 8.31 1.91
C GLU A 359 -24.05 6.79 2.08
N ALA A 360 -25.02 6.16 1.42
CA ALA A 360 -25.18 4.71 1.39
C ALA A 360 -24.00 4.02 0.70
N GLN A 361 -23.59 4.51 -0.47
CA GLN A 361 -22.42 3.96 -1.18
C GLN A 361 -21.17 3.98 -0.30
N ASN A 362 -20.90 5.11 0.37
CA ASN A 362 -19.77 5.24 1.28
C ASN A 362 -19.90 4.32 2.51
N LYS A 363 -21.11 4.17 3.07
CA LYS A 363 -21.34 3.28 4.22
C LYS A 363 -21.01 1.83 3.86
N LEU A 364 -21.50 1.33 2.72
CA LEU A 364 -21.20 -0.02 2.25
C LEU A 364 -19.70 -0.22 2.00
N CYS A 365 -19.05 0.73 1.32
CA CYS A 365 -17.60 0.69 1.12
C CYS A 365 -16.82 0.67 2.45
N ARG A 366 -17.25 1.43 3.48
CA ARG A 366 -16.59 1.44 4.79
C ARG A 366 -16.63 0.07 5.48
N HIS A 367 -17.71 -0.70 5.35
CA HIS A 367 -17.77 -2.05 5.92
C HIS A 367 -16.75 -2.99 5.26
N PHE A 368 -16.62 -2.96 3.93
CA PHE A 368 -15.59 -3.74 3.23
C PHE A 368 -14.16 -3.26 3.53
N GLN A 369 -13.95 -1.94 3.71
CA GLN A 369 -12.67 -1.42 4.19
C GLN A 369 -12.34 -1.92 5.60
N ALA A 370 -13.31 -1.94 6.52
CA ALA A 370 -13.15 -2.48 7.86
C ALA A 370 -12.83 -3.98 7.83
N ALA A 371 -13.48 -4.73 6.95
CA ALA A 371 -13.17 -6.15 6.72
C ALA A 371 -11.72 -6.38 6.27
N ALA A 372 -11.27 -5.61 5.27
CA ALA A 372 -9.90 -5.70 4.76
C ALA A 372 -8.86 -5.36 5.85
N LYS A 373 -9.08 -4.29 6.62
CA LYS A 373 -8.23 -3.92 7.77
C LYS A 373 -8.20 -5.01 8.84
N LYS A 374 -9.35 -5.62 9.17
CA LYS A 374 -9.45 -6.71 10.15
C LYS A 374 -8.67 -7.94 9.69
N ARG A 375 -8.74 -8.31 8.41
CA ARG A 375 -7.97 -9.43 7.84
C ARG A 375 -6.48 -9.13 7.78
N SER A 376 -6.12 -7.93 7.32
CA SER A 376 -4.73 -7.49 7.25
C SER A 376 -4.07 -7.53 8.62
N LYS A 377 -4.70 -6.93 9.64
CA LYS A 377 -4.21 -6.97 11.02
C LYS A 377 -3.97 -8.40 11.53
N ARG A 378 -4.81 -9.37 11.18
CA ARG A 378 -4.59 -10.78 11.55
C ARG A 378 -3.34 -11.36 10.88
N HIS A 379 -3.17 -11.18 9.57
CA HIS A 379 -1.96 -11.61 8.86
C HIS A 379 -0.69 -10.95 9.44
N LEU A 380 -0.79 -9.69 9.84
CA LEU A 380 0.31 -8.95 10.44
C LEU A 380 0.74 -9.53 11.81
N THR A 381 -0.19 -10.04 12.64
CA THR A 381 0.16 -10.56 13.97
C THR A 381 1.20 -11.69 13.96
N GLU A 382 1.27 -12.49 12.89
CA GLU A 382 2.26 -13.57 12.75
C GLU A 382 3.71 -13.06 12.63
N THR A 383 3.88 -11.77 12.30
CA THR A 383 5.19 -11.13 12.09
C THR A 383 5.53 -10.08 13.14
N ASP A 384 4.65 -9.83 14.11
CA ASP A 384 4.83 -8.80 15.15
C ASP A 384 6.06 -9.07 16.03
N GLU A 385 6.46 -10.33 16.20
CA GLU A 385 7.65 -10.73 16.97
C GLU A 385 8.96 -10.10 16.43
N PHE A 386 9.03 -9.81 15.12
CA PHE A 386 10.22 -9.25 14.48
C PHE A 386 10.23 -7.72 14.38
N VAL A 387 9.08 -7.08 14.64
CA VAL A 387 8.91 -5.63 14.55
C VAL A 387 8.93 -4.97 15.94
N SER A 388 8.44 -5.68 16.96
CA SER A 388 8.20 -5.13 18.30
C SER A 388 9.43 -5.15 19.22
N ASN A 389 10.42 -6.00 18.94
CA ASN A 389 11.62 -6.15 19.77
C ASN A 389 12.78 -5.28 19.26
N GLY A 390 12.72 -3.97 19.55
CA GLY A 390 13.82 -3.03 19.27
C GLY A 390 15.09 -3.21 20.14
N GLY A 391 15.25 -4.34 20.84
CA GLY A 391 16.30 -4.53 21.87
C GLY A 391 17.48 -5.42 21.49
N ASP A 392 17.28 -6.49 20.72
CA ASP A 392 18.28 -7.58 20.60
C ASP A 392 18.68 -7.93 19.15
N ALA A 393 18.48 -7.02 18.19
CA ALA A 393 18.86 -7.24 16.79
C ALA A 393 20.36 -7.52 16.60
N ASN A 394 21.21 -7.12 17.56
CA ASN A 394 22.65 -7.34 17.51
C ASN A 394 23.11 -8.78 17.83
N PHE A 395 22.20 -9.68 18.22
CA PHE A 395 22.49 -11.09 18.54
C PHE A 395 21.57 -12.11 17.84
N LEU A 396 20.90 -11.73 16.75
CA LEU A 396 20.08 -12.67 16.00
C LEU A 396 20.96 -13.66 15.22
N ASP A 397 20.87 -14.95 15.55
CA ASP A 397 21.55 -16.02 14.81
C ASP A 397 21.14 -16.01 13.32
N HIS A 398 22.05 -16.44 12.43
CA HIS A 398 21.84 -16.48 10.98
C HIS A 398 20.57 -17.29 10.62
N VAL A 399 20.26 -18.33 11.39
CA VAL A 399 19.05 -19.15 11.21
C VAL A 399 17.78 -18.35 11.55
N THR A 400 17.80 -17.59 12.63
CA THR A 400 16.67 -16.76 13.07
C THR A 400 16.41 -15.63 12.08
N MET A 401 17.48 -14.99 11.56
CA MET A 401 17.38 -13.97 10.51
C MET A 401 16.76 -14.54 9.22
N SER A 402 17.26 -15.70 8.75
CA SER A 402 16.70 -16.35 7.57
C SER A 402 15.23 -16.70 7.74
N THR A 403 14.82 -17.13 8.94
CA THR A 403 13.43 -17.48 9.25
C THR A 403 12.53 -16.23 9.24
N ALA A 404 13.02 -15.12 9.79
CA ALA A 404 12.29 -13.85 9.80
C ALA A 404 11.99 -13.34 8.38
N TYR A 405 12.99 -13.36 7.49
CA TYR A 405 12.82 -12.98 6.08
C TYR A 405 11.87 -13.93 5.33
N GLN A 406 11.93 -15.24 5.60
CA GLN A 406 10.99 -16.20 5.01
C GLN A 406 9.54 -15.96 5.48
N LYS A 407 9.33 -15.61 6.76
CA LYS A 407 8.01 -15.23 7.26
C LYS A 407 7.49 -13.95 6.60
N MET A 408 8.35 -12.95 6.41
CA MET A 408 7.98 -11.71 5.71
C MET A 408 7.65 -11.95 4.21
N LYS A 409 8.37 -12.87 3.56
CA LYS A 409 8.05 -13.33 2.21
C LYS A 409 6.68 -14.01 2.16
N ASN A 410 6.40 -14.91 3.10
CA ASN A 410 5.10 -15.58 3.19
C ASN A 410 3.97 -14.58 3.45
N LEU A 411 4.20 -13.52 4.23
CA LEU A 411 3.24 -12.43 4.41
C LEU A 411 2.88 -11.77 3.06
N CYS A 412 3.87 -11.46 2.22
CA CYS A 412 3.64 -10.90 0.88
C CYS A 412 2.76 -11.83 0.02
N LEU A 413 3.04 -13.15 0.05
CA LEU A 413 2.27 -14.15 -0.69
C LEU A 413 0.85 -14.30 -0.13
N ASN A 414 0.68 -14.32 1.19
CA ASN A 414 -0.62 -14.41 1.84
C ASN A 414 -1.50 -13.21 1.50
N ILE A 415 -0.94 -12.00 1.54
CA ILE A 415 -1.66 -10.78 1.14
C ILE A 415 -1.98 -10.78 -0.36
N SER A 416 -1.06 -11.27 -1.21
CA SER A 416 -1.34 -11.45 -2.64
C SER A 416 -2.53 -12.39 -2.87
N ASN A 417 -2.56 -13.52 -2.15
CA ASN A 417 -3.68 -14.47 -2.19
C ASN A 417 -4.99 -13.83 -1.70
N GLU A 418 -4.95 -12.99 -0.66
CA GLU A 418 -6.14 -12.25 -0.20
C GLU A 418 -6.71 -11.37 -1.30
N VAL A 419 -5.88 -10.61 -2.02
CA VAL A 419 -6.32 -9.80 -3.15
C VAL A 419 -6.88 -10.68 -4.28
N SER A 420 -6.24 -11.81 -4.57
CA SER A 420 -6.76 -12.77 -5.57
C SER A 420 -8.15 -13.28 -5.19
N THR A 421 -8.39 -13.62 -3.93
CA THR A 421 -9.72 -14.05 -3.47
C THR A 421 -10.76 -12.93 -3.58
N ASP A 422 -10.36 -11.68 -3.40
CA ASP A 422 -11.25 -10.51 -3.58
C ASP A 422 -11.65 -10.31 -5.03
N ILE A 423 -10.73 -10.56 -5.96
CA ILE A 423 -11.00 -10.57 -7.39
C ILE A 423 -11.99 -11.69 -7.74
N GLU A 424 -11.79 -12.90 -7.20
CA GLU A 424 -12.67 -14.04 -7.45
C GLU A 424 -14.09 -13.84 -6.90
N ILE A 425 -14.23 -13.24 -5.70
CA ILE A 425 -15.52 -12.87 -5.12
C ILE A 425 -16.20 -11.77 -5.94
N HIS A 426 -15.44 -10.75 -6.37
CA HIS A 426 -15.97 -9.65 -7.18
C HIS A 426 -16.50 -10.14 -8.55
N ASN A 427 -15.81 -11.10 -9.16
CA ASN A 427 -16.19 -11.69 -10.45
C ASN A 427 -17.47 -12.53 -10.41
N GLN A 428 -18.03 -12.81 -9.23
CA GLN A 428 -19.34 -13.46 -9.10
C GLN A 428 -20.53 -12.49 -9.24
N HIS A 429 -20.25 -11.19 -9.42
CA HIS A 429 -21.24 -10.15 -9.71
C HIS A 429 -22.37 -10.03 -8.66
N ILE A 430 -22.07 -10.33 -7.39
CA ILE A 430 -23.01 -10.22 -6.27
C ILE A 430 -23.09 -8.78 -5.74
N LEU A 431 -22.00 -8.03 -5.84
CA LEU A 431 -21.89 -6.66 -5.33
C LEU A 431 -22.43 -5.63 -6.33
N PRO A 432 -22.97 -4.49 -5.87
CA PRO A 432 -23.36 -3.40 -6.74
C PRO A 432 -22.19 -2.83 -7.57
N SER A 433 -22.48 -2.27 -8.74
CA SER A 433 -21.46 -1.81 -9.71
C SER A 433 -20.54 -0.69 -9.21
N PHE A 434 -20.94 0.06 -8.17
CA PHE A 434 -20.10 1.11 -7.57
C PHE A 434 -19.04 0.55 -6.61
N VAL A 435 -19.16 -0.72 -6.19
CA VAL A 435 -18.22 -1.36 -5.26
C VAL A 435 -17.15 -2.10 -6.04
N ASP A 436 -16.00 -1.46 -6.24
CA ASP A 436 -14.79 -2.11 -6.71
C ASP A 436 -14.04 -2.74 -5.53
N LEU A 437 -14.45 -3.96 -5.17
CA LEU A 437 -13.89 -4.70 -4.04
C LEU A 437 -12.37 -4.91 -4.19
N PRO A 438 -11.82 -5.33 -5.35
CA PRO A 438 -10.39 -5.51 -5.53
C PRO A 438 -9.58 -4.22 -5.30
N ASN A 439 -9.97 -3.09 -5.90
CA ASN A 439 -9.24 -1.83 -5.67
C ASN A 439 -9.35 -1.37 -4.21
N LEU A 440 -10.53 -1.50 -3.61
CA LEU A 440 -10.76 -1.13 -2.21
C LEU A 440 -9.90 -1.94 -1.24
N ALA A 441 -9.88 -3.27 -1.38
CA ALA A 441 -9.12 -4.14 -0.48
C ALA A 441 -7.61 -4.04 -0.72
N ALA A 442 -7.17 -4.09 -1.98
CA ALA A 442 -5.76 -4.00 -2.34
C ALA A 442 -5.13 -2.66 -1.93
N SER A 443 -5.89 -1.56 -1.94
CA SER A 443 -5.44 -0.27 -1.43
C SER A 443 -4.95 -0.35 0.02
N ILE A 444 -5.74 -1.00 0.88
CA ILE A 444 -5.48 -1.14 2.30
C ILE A 444 -4.33 -2.12 2.51
N TYR A 445 -4.40 -3.29 1.89
CA TYR A 445 -3.37 -4.31 2.00
C TYR A 445 -2.00 -3.80 1.53
N SER A 446 -1.93 -3.05 0.43
CA SER A 446 -0.69 -2.50 -0.11
C SER A 446 -0.05 -1.49 0.85
N VAL A 447 -0.84 -0.60 1.45
CA VAL A 447 -0.34 0.40 2.42
C VAL A 447 0.13 -0.29 3.71
N GLU A 448 -0.65 -1.21 4.26
CA GLU A 448 -0.29 -1.93 5.49
C GLU A 448 0.93 -2.84 5.30
N LEU A 449 1.03 -3.54 4.17
CA LEU A 449 2.21 -4.34 3.81
C LEU A 449 3.45 -3.47 3.63
N CYS A 450 3.34 -2.32 2.96
CA CYS A 450 4.45 -1.40 2.78
C CYS A 450 4.97 -0.86 4.12
N SER A 451 4.07 -0.46 5.02
CA SER A 451 4.43 -0.02 6.38
C SER A 451 5.13 -1.14 7.14
N ARG A 452 4.58 -2.36 7.08
CA ARG A 452 5.13 -3.52 7.78
C ARG A 452 6.53 -3.91 7.28
N ILE A 453 6.74 -3.98 5.97
CA ILE A 453 8.06 -4.29 5.39
C ILE A 453 9.06 -3.21 5.79
N ARG A 454 8.66 -1.93 5.77
CA ARG A 454 9.53 -0.82 6.18
C ARG A 454 9.95 -0.94 7.65
N GLU A 455 9.00 -1.17 8.55
CA GLU A 455 9.28 -1.37 9.97
C GLU A 455 10.19 -2.59 10.19
N PHE A 456 9.94 -3.69 9.47
CA PHE A 456 10.76 -4.89 9.52
C PHE A 456 12.20 -4.66 9.04
N LEU A 457 12.40 -3.96 7.91
CA LEU A 457 13.74 -3.66 7.39
C LEU A 457 14.52 -2.70 8.30
N ILE A 458 13.84 -1.87 9.09
CA ILE A 458 14.47 -1.03 10.11
C ILE A 458 14.89 -1.89 11.31
N ALA A 459 14.03 -2.80 11.77
CA ALA A 459 14.31 -3.66 12.92
C ALA A 459 15.36 -4.75 12.61
N CYS A 460 15.30 -5.34 11.42
CA CYS A 460 16.15 -6.42 10.94
C CYS A 460 16.87 -6.03 9.65
N PRO A 461 17.84 -5.10 9.71
CA PRO A 461 18.48 -4.55 8.52
C PRO A 461 19.25 -5.63 7.73
N PRO A 462 19.03 -5.75 6.43
CA PRO A 462 19.73 -6.72 5.58
C PRO A 462 21.21 -6.34 5.41
N SER A 463 22.11 -7.30 5.62
CA SER A 463 23.56 -7.12 5.50
C SER A 463 24.08 -7.22 4.05
N GLY A 464 23.24 -7.69 3.13
CA GLY A 464 23.58 -7.82 1.71
C GLY A 464 22.49 -8.58 0.94
N PRO A 465 22.70 -8.80 -0.37
CA PRO A 465 21.78 -9.54 -1.23
C PRO A 465 21.84 -11.07 -1.01
N LEU A 466 21.72 -11.51 0.24
CA LEU A 466 21.68 -12.94 0.59
C LEU A 466 20.43 -13.62 0.00
N PRO A 467 20.43 -14.95 -0.22
CA PRO A 467 19.31 -15.64 -0.86
C PRO A 467 17.93 -15.36 -0.25
N HIS A 468 17.83 -15.34 1.09
CA HIS A 468 16.57 -15.05 1.79
C HIS A 468 16.12 -13.59 1.66
N VAL A 469 17.07 -12.64 1.56
CA VAL A 469 16.78 -11.22 1.28
C VAL A 469 16.32 -11.06 -0.16
N ALA A 470 17.02 -11.70 -1.10
CA ALA A 470 16.67 -11.71 -2.52
C ALA A 470 15.26 -12.27 -2.74
N GLU A 471 14.87 -13.34 -2.04
CA GLU A 471 13.51 -13.88 -2.08
C GLU A 471 12.43 -12.92 -1.57
N LEU A 472 12.73 -12.12 -0.54
CA LEU A 472 11.80 -11.07 -0.09
C LEU A 472 11.69 -9.94 -1.12
N VAL A 473 12.81 -9.51 -1.69
CA VAL A 473 12.84 -8.52 -2.79
C VAL A 473 12.02 -9.04 -3.98
N ILE A 474 12.17 -10.32 -4.33
CA ILE A 474 11.38 -11.00 -5.35
C ILE A 474 9.89 -10.91 -5.03
N ALA A 475 9.47 -11.35 -3.86
CA ALA A 475 8.06 -11.38 -3.47
C ALA A 475 7.42 -9.98 -3.43
N THR A 476 8.17 -8.98 -2.95
CA THR A 476 7.69 -7.59 -2.87
C THR A 476 7.52 -6.97 -4.27
N ALA A 477 8.48 -7.21 -5.16
CA ALA A 477 8.41 -6.74 -6.55
C ALA A 477 7.34 -7.48 -7.36
N ASP A 478 7.18 -8.79 -7.13
CA ASP A 478 6.15 -9.59 -7.78
C ASP A 478 4.75 -9.14 -7.34
N PHE A 479 4.53 -8.84 -6.05
CA PHE A 479 3.28 -8.25 -5.57
C PHE A 479 2.96 -6.91 -6.27
N GLN A 480 3.94 -6.02 -6.40
CA GLN A 480 3.75 -4.75 -7.12
C GLN A 480 3.40 -4.98 -8.60
N ARG A 481 4.03 -5.96 -9.25
CA ARG A 481 3.72 -6.35 -10.64
C ARG A 481 2.32 -6.96 -10.75
N ASP A 482 1.91 -7.77 -9.79
CA ASP A 482 0.60 -8.41 -9.75
C ASP A 482 -0.51 -7.36 -9.61
N LEU A 483 -0.33 -6.32 -8.77
CA LEU A 483 -1.26 -5.18 -8.71
C LEU A 483 -1.46 -4.51 -10.07
N ILE A 484 -0.38 -4.29 -10.83
CA ILE A 484 -0.45 -3.73 -12.20
C ILE A 484 -1.19 -4.69 -13.13
N ARG A 485 -0.89 -5.99 -13.05
CA ARG A 485 -1.53 -7.03 -13.87
C ARG A 485 -3.04 -7.14 -13.60
N TRP A 486 -3.46 -6.95 -12.36
CA TRP A 486 -4.87 -6.94 -11.95
C TRP A 486 -5.56 -5.59 -12.23
N ASN A 487 -4.87 -4.63 -12.86
CA ASN A 487 -5.39 -3.29 -13.17
C ASN A 487 -5.84 -2.51 -11.91
N ILE A 488 -5.15 -2.73 -10.79
CA ILE A 488 -5.40 -2.05 -9.53
C ILE A 488 -4.61 -0.73 -9.49
N SER A 489 -5.28 0.35 -9.11
CA SER A 489 -4.68 1.68 -9.07
C SER A 489 -3.56 1.78 -8.02
N SER A 490 -2.41 2.33 -8.41
CA SER A 490 -1.31 2.60 -7.49
C SER A 490 -1.68 3.74 -6.55
N ILE A 491 -1.51 3.54 -5.25
CA ILE A 491 -1.85 4.54 -4.23
C ILE A 491 -0.59 5.06 -3.55
N LYS A 492 -0.63 6.34 -3.17
CA LYS A 492 0.45 6.98 -2.43
C LYS A 492 0.66 6.27 -1.08
N GLY A 493 1.87 5.77 -0.85
CA GLY A 493 2.21 5.00 0.35
C GLY A 493 1.97 3.49 0.23
N GLY A 494 1.51 3.00 -0.93
CA GLY A 494 1.49 1.57 -1.24
C GLY A 494 2.89 0.98 -1.45
N VAL A 495 2.94 -0.31 -1.76
CA VAL A 495 4.19 -1.04 -2.00
C VAL A 495 4.92 -0.46 -3.22
N ASP A 496 6.10 0.09 -2.98
CA ASP A 496 7.11 0.38 -3.98
C ASP A 496 8.37 -0.40 -3.61
N ALA A 497 8.59 -1.52 -4.29
CA ALA A 497 9.71 -2.40 -4.01
C ALA A 497 11.05 -1.68 -4.24
N LYS A 498 11.16 -0.78 -5.24
CA LYS A 498 12.42 -0.10 -5.53
C LYS A 498 12.77 0.85 -4.39
N GLU A 499 11.82 1.67 -3.95
CA GLU A 499 12.02 2.62 -2.86
C GLU A 499 12.30 1.94 -1.52
N LEU A 500 11.64 0.81 -1.22
CA LEU A 500 11.86 0.07 0.03
C LEU A 500 13.30 -0.45 0.16
N PHE A 501 13.90 -0.91 -0.94
CA PHE A 501 15.23 -1.53 -0.92
C PHE A 501 16.36 -0.60 -1.43
N HIS A 502 16.05 0.54 -2.04
CA HIS A 502 17.02 1.42 -2.70
C HIS A 502 18.21 1.80 -1.79
N LEU A 503 17.92 2.31 -0.59
CA LEU A 503 18.96 2.76 0.35
C LEU A 503 19.90 1.60 0.72
N TYR A 504 19.35 0.42 0.97
CA TYR A 504 20.12 -0.76 1.32
C TYR A 504 21.00 -1.23 0.16
N ILE A 505 20.46 -1.29 -1.07
CA ILE A 505 21.21 -1.70 -2.27
C ILE A 505 22.42 -0.78 -2.50
N VAL A 506 22.22 0.54 -2.41
CA VAL A 506 23.30 1.52 -2.59
C VAL A 506 24.39 1.34 -1.53
N VAL A 507 24.00 1.14 -0.27
CA VAL A 507 24.93 0.88 0.83
C VAL A 507 25.67 -0.44 0.63
N TRP A 508 24.99 -1.53 0.26
CA TRP A 508 25.63 -2.83 0.02
C TRP A 508 26.67 -2.75 -1.10
N ILE A 509 26.37 -2.06 -2.20
CA ILE A 509 27.31 -1.86 -3.31
C ILE A 509 28.54 -1.12 -2.79
N GLN A 510 28.34 -0.05 -2.03
CA GLN A 510 29.44 0.75 -1.49
C GLN A 510 30.27 -0.01 -0.46
N ASP A 511 29.65 -0.74 0.46
CA ASP A 511 30.34 -1.54 1.49
C ASP A 511 31.15 -2.68 0.87
N LYS A 512 30.58 -3.39 -0.10
CA LYS A 512 31.32 -4.43 -0.85
C LYS A 512 32.47 -3.84 -1.66
N ARG A 513 32.26 -2.68 -2.29
CA ARG A 513 33.32 -1.94 -2.98
C ARG A 513 34.45 -1.60 -2.00
N LEU A 514 34.14 -1.03 -0.84
CA LEU A 514 35.14 -0.68 0.18
C LEU A 514 35.86 -1.92 0.73
N ALA A 515 35.14 -3.01 1.03
CA ALA A 515 35.73 -4.25 1.52
C ALA A 515 36.73 -4.84 0.52
N LEU A 516 36.39 -4.86 -0.79
CA LEU A 516 37.30 -5.33 -1.83
C LEU A 516 38.49 -4.39 -2.05
N LEU A 517 38.29 -3.07 -1.96
CA LEU A 517 39.38 -2.10 -2.01
C LEU A 517 40.35 -2.26 -0.82
N GLU A 518 39.85 -2.54 0.38
CA GLU A 518 40.69 -2.84 1.54
C GLU A 518 41.50 -4.13 1.35
N THR A 519 40.92 -5.17 0.71
CA THR A 519 41.70 -6.38 0.38
C THR A 519 42.86 -6.11 -0.58
N CYS A 520 42.74 -5.11 -1.48
CA CYS A 520 43.85 -4.66 -2.31
C CYS A 520 44.94 -3.91 -1.53
N LYS A 521 44.63 -3.33 -0.36
CA LYS A 521 45.59 -2.57 0.46
C LYS A 521 46.37 -3.45 1.45
N LEU A 522 45.82 -4.60 1.84
CA LEU A 522 46.41 -5.46 2.86
C LEU A 522 47.73 -6.08 2.38
N ASP A 523 48.86 -5.50 2.82
CA ASP A 523 50.22 -6.02 2.63
C ASP A 523 50.52 -7.32 3.44
N LYS A 524 49.49 -8.07 3.84
CA LYS A 524 49.65 -9.19 4.79
C LYS A 524 50.44 -10.38 4.22
N VAL A 525 50.55 -10.52 2.90
CA VAL A 525 51.35 -11.57 2.25
C VAL A 525 52.10 -10.96 1.07
N LYS A 526 53.44 -10.98 1.10
CA LYS A 526 54.26 -10.63 -0.06
C LYS A 526 54.13 -11.78 -1.07
N TRP A 527 53.22 -11.65 -2.03
CA TRP A 527 53.00 -12.65 -3.10
C TRP A 527 54.16 -12.74 -4.10
N SER A 528 55.21 -11.93 -3.94
CA SER A 528 56.42 -11.97 -4.75
C SER A 528 57.08 -13.36 -4.65
N GLY A 529 56.91 -14.18 -5.69
CA GLY A 529 57.53 -15.50 -5.81
C GLY A 529 56.56 -16.69 -5.80
N VAL A 530 55.28 -16.50 -5.45
CA VAL A 530 54.26 -17.57 -5.51
C VAL A 530 53.67 -17.60 -6.92
N ARG A 531 53.79 -18.74 -7.62
CA ARG A 531 53.30 -18.94 -9.00
C ARG A 531 52.10 -19.87 -9.02
N THR A 532 51.08 -19.52 -9.80
CA THR A 532 49.98 -20.40 -10.18
C THR A 532 50.39 -21.31 -11.35
N GLN A 533 49.48 -22.21 -11.78
CA GLN A 533 49.67 -23.04 -12.99
C GLN A 533 49.91 -22.22 -14.28
N HIS A 534 49.52 -20.96 -14.30
CA HIS A 534 49.68 -20.04 -15.43
C HIS A 534 50.85 -19.07 -15.25
N SER A 535 51.78 -19.36 -14.33
CA SER A 535 52.86 -18.43 -13.98
C SER A 535 52.37 -17.02 -13.65
N THR A 536 51.16 -16.90 -13.07
CA THR A 536 50.55 -15.64 -12.60
C THR A 536 50.60 -15.57 -11.07
N THR A 537 50.31 -14.39 -10.52
CA THR A 537 50.12 -14.21 -9.08
C THR A 537 48.73 -14.71 -8.67
N PRO A 538 48.60 -15.52 -7.60
CA PRO A 538 47.31 -16.01 -7.12
C PRO A 538 46.38 -14.87 -6.66
N PHE A 539 46.94 -13.72 -6.26
CA PHE A 539 46.19 -12.54 -5.85
C PHE A 539 45.20 -12.06 -6.93
N VAL A 540 45.60 -12.07 -8.21
CA VAL A 540 44.74 -11.58 -9.29
C VAL A 540 43.57 -12.53 -9.51
N ASP A 541 43.83 -13.83 -9.59
CA ASP A 541 42.76 -14.83 -9.77
C ASP A 541 41.79 -14.80 -8.57
N GLU A 542 42.29 -14.73 -7.34
CA GLU A 542 41.46 -14.62 -6.13
C GLU A 542 40.57 -13.36 -6.13
N MET A 543 41.12 -12.20 -6.50
CA MET A 543 40.34 -10.96 -6.56
C MET A 543 39.25 -11.00 -7.63
N TYR A 544 39.53 -11.60 -8.80
CA TYR A 544 38.54 -11.74 -9.87
C TYR A 544 37.47 -12.79 -9.53
N ASP A 545 37.82 -13.87 -8.81
CA ASP A 545 36.85 -14.84 -8.30
C ASP A 545 35.91 -14.17 -7.28
N ARG A 546 36.45 -13.40 -6.33
CA ARG A 546 35.64 -12.61 -5.37
C ARG A 546 34.74 -11.57 -6.07
N LEU A 547 35.25 -10.90 -7.11
CA LEU A 547 34.46 -9.98 -7.93
C LEU A 547 33.31 -10.72 -8.62
N LYS A 548 33.59 -11.87 -9.22
CA LYS A 548 32.57 -12.69 -9.89
C LYS A 548 31.49 -13.16 -8.91
N ASP A 549 31.88 -13.67 -7.75
CA ASP A 549 30.93 -14.11 -6.72
C ASP A 549 30.05 -12.94 -6.26
N THR A 550 30.67 -11.78 -6.00
CA THR A 550 29.93 -10.56 -5.64
C THR A 550 28.93 -10.18 -6.73
N LEU A 551 29.33 -10.20 -8.01
CA LEU A 551 28.44 -9.85 -9.13
C LEU A 551 27.27 -10.83 -9.28
N ASN A 552 27.48 -12.12 -9.01
CA ASN A 552 26.42 -13.13 -9.03
C ASN A 552 25.36 -12.85 -7.95
N ASP A 553 25.77 -12.43 -6.75
CA ASP A 553 24.82 -12.09 -5.67
C ASP A 553 23.87 -10.93 -6.07
N TYR A 554 24.32 -10.01 -6.94
CA TYR A 554 23.50 -8.90 -7.44
C TYR A 554 22.64 -9.24 -8.67
N GLU A 555 22.75 -10.44 -9.25
CA GLU A 555 22.03 -10.80 -10.48
C GLU A 555 20.51 -10.63 -10.34
N VAL A 556 19.95 -11.06 -9.20
CA VAL A 556 18.51 -10.94 -8.90
C VAL A 556 18.06 -9.47 -8.83
N ILE A 557 18.92 -8.58 -8.32
CA ILE A 557 18.63 -7.15 -8.20
C ILE A 557 18.68 -6.50 -9.58
N ILE A 558 19.74 -6.77 -10.36
CA ILE A 558 19.94 -6.19 -11.68
C ILE A 558 18.86 -6.64 -12.67
N SER A 559 18.40 -7.90 -12.58
CA SER A 559 17.31 -8.40 -13.43
C SER A 559 16.00 -7.60 -13.27
N ARG A 560 15.78 -6.97 -12.10
CA ARG A 560 14.60 -6.15 -11.80
C ARG A 560 14.84 -4.66 -11.99
N TRP A 561 16.00 -4.19 -11.54
CA TRP A 561 16.40 -2.79 -11.62
C TRP A 561 17.76 -2.68 -12.31
N PRO A 562 17.78 -2.72 -13.65
CA PRO A 562 19.01 -2.65 -14.42
C PRO A 562 19.84 -1.39 -14.16
N GLU A 563 19.24 -0.30 -13.70
CA GLU A 563 19.90 0.98 -13.38
C GLU A 563 21.05 0.85 -12.37
N TYR A 564 21.00 -0.13 -11.45
CA TYR A 564 22.10 -0.35 -10.50
C TYR A 564 23.35 -0.95 -11.16
N SER A 565 23.28 -1.40 -12.43
CA SER A 565 24.45 -1.90 -13.16
C SER A 565 25.50 -0.81 -13.30
N PHE A 566 25.11 0.46 -13.48
CA PHE A 566 26.07 1.57 -13.57
C PHE A 566 26.84 1.80 -12.27
N ALA A 567 26.18 1.63 -11.11
CA ALA A 567 26.83 1.75 -9.81
C ALA A 567 27.83 0.59 -9.60
N LEU A 568 27.44 -0.63 -9.96
CA LEU A 568 28.33 -1.80 -9.93
C LEU A 568 29.50 -1.66 -10.92
N GLU A 569 29.27 -1.15 -12.12
CA GLU A 569 30.30 -0.93 -13.13
C GLU A 569 31.39 0.01 -12.61
N ASN A 570 30.98 1.11 -11.96
CA ASN A 570 31.90 2.04 -11.31
C ASN A 570 32.69 1.38 -10.18
N ALA A 571 32.03 0.59 -9.34
CA ALA A 571 32.69 -0.14 -8.26
C ALA A 571 33.74 -1.12 -8.79
N VAL A 572 33.39 -1.91 -9.81
CA VAL A 572 34.33 -2.86 -10.45
C VAL A 572 35.51 -2.12 -11.07
N ALA A 573 35.26 -1.03 -11.81
CA ALA A 573 36.34 -0.24 -12.41
C ALA A 573 37.32 0.32 -11.36
N ASP A 574 36.82 0.75 -10.20
CA ASP A 574 37.67 1.21 -9.10
C ASP A 574 38.48 0.07 -8.47
N ILE A 575 37.87 -1.10 -8.29
CA ILE A 575 38.56 -2.30 -7.75
C ILE A 575 39.65 -2.77 -8.72
N GLU A 576 39.38 -2.83 -10.02
CA GLU A 576 40.37 -3.21 -11.02
C GLU A 576 41.56 -2.23 -11.08
N LYS A 577 41.32 -0.92 -10.94
CA LYS A 577 42.39 0.07 -10.78
C LYS A 577 43.22 -0.21 -9.53
N ALA A 578 42.57 -0.49 -8.40
CA ALA A 578 43.25 -0.82 -7.15
C ALA A 578 44.05 -2.13 -7.24
N ILE A 579 43.58 -3.15 -7.97
CA ILE A 579 44.34 -4.38 -8.24
C ILE A 579 45.64 -4.05 -8.98
N VAL A 580 45.58 -3.20 -10.02
CA VAL A 580 46.78 -2.78 -10.76
C VAL A 580 47.73 -1.98 -9.89
N GLU A 581 47.22 -1.06 -9.07
CA GLU A 581 48.04 -0.30 -8.12
C GLU A 581 48.70 -1.19 -7.06
N ALA A 582 47.99 -2.21 -6.59
CA ALA A 582 48.51 -3.21 -5.67
C ALA A 582 49.63 -4.04 -6.33
N LEU A 583 49.47 -4.46 -7.59
CA LEU A 583 50.52 -5.13 -8.36
C LEU A 583 51.75 -4.22 -8.50
N ASP A 584 51.58 -2.95 -8.85
CA ASP A 584 52.67 -1.99 -8.99
C ASP A 584 53.43 -1.78 -7.67
N ARG A 585 52.74 -1.91 -6.53
CA ARG A 585 53.31 -1.84 -5.18
C ARG A 585 54.03 -3.14 -4.80
N GLN A 586 53.39 -4.29 -4.98
CA GLN A 586 53.96 -5.60 -4.62
C GLN A 586 55.24 -5.92 -5.40
N TYR A 587 55.32 -5.47 -6.66
CA TYR A 587 56.46 -5.67 -7.53
C TYR A 587 57.35 -4.42 -7.64
N SER A 588 57.24 -3.45 -6.71
CA SER A 588 57.97 -2.18 -6.80
C SER A 588 59.49 -2.35 -6.88
N ASP A 589 60.03 -3.32 -6.14
CA ASP A 589 61.46 -3.61 -6.06
C ASP A 589 62.00 -4.05 -7.43
N VAL A 590 61.23 -4.90 -8.12
CA VAL A 590 61.56 -5.49 -9.41
C VAL A 590 61.29 -4.51 -10.55
N LEU A 591 60.32 -3.61 -10.38
CA LEU A 591 60.00 -2.53 -11.34
C LEU A 591 60.96 -1.32 -11.21
N ALA A 592 61.66 -1.15 -10.09
CA ALA A 592 62.54 0.01 -9.87
C ALA A 592 63.63 0.18 -10.95
N PRO A 593 64.33 -0.87 -11.42
CA PRO A 593 65.28 -0.78 -12.53
C PRO A 593 64.63 -0.34 -13.85
N LEU A 594 63.35 -0.68 -14.07
CA LEU A 594 62.59 -0.35 -15.27
C LEU A 594 62.05 1.09 -15.26
N LYS A 595 61.76 1.63 -14.07
CA LYS A 595 61.25 3.01 -13.88
C LYS A 595 62.20 4.11 -14.38
N GLU A 596 63.50 3.85 -14.45
CA GLU A 596 64.48 4.80 -15.02
C GLU A 596 64.24 5.10 -16.52
N ASN A 597 63.61 4.17 -17.25
CA ASN A 597 63.31 4.31 -18.68
C ASN A 597 61.84 4.71 -18.95
N LEU A 598 60.97 4.66 -17.94
CA LEU A 598 59.55 5.02 -18.03
C LEU A 598 59.30 6.54 -17.89
N ALA A 599 60.22 7.29 -17.28
CA ALA A 599 60.13 8.75 -17.16
C ALA A 599 60.78 9.46 -18.37
N PRO A 600 60.20 10.55 -18.90
CA PRO A 600 60.85 11.34 -19.93
C PRO A 600 62.19 11.86 -19.41
N LYS A 601 63.27 11.62 -20.16
CA LYS A 601 64.64 12.00 -19.80
C LYS A 601 64.74 13.52 -19.60
N LYS A 602 64.55 13.99 -18.37
CA LYS A 602 64.88 15.38 -17.97
C LYS A 602 66.40 15.47 -17.88
N PHE A 603 67.01 16.11 -18.87
CA PHE A 603 68.44 16.41 -18.90
C PHE A 603 68.77 17.42 -17.79
N GLY A 604 69.26 16.92 -16.66
CA GLY A 604 69.76 17.75 -15.55
C GLY A 604 71.14 17.25 -15.08
N LEU A 605 71.89 18.13 -14.42
CA LEU A 605 73.27 17.93 -13.95
C LEU A 605 73.49 16.62 -13.13
N LYS A 606 72.42 16.10 -12.49
CA LYS A 606 72.42 14.82 -11.76
C LYS A 606 72.57 13.58 -12.67
N TYR A 607 72.31 13.68 -13.98
CA TYR A 607 72.48 12.59 -14.94
C TYR A 607 73.96 12.32 -15.27
N VAL A 608 74.78 13.38 -15.28
CA VAL A 608 76.23 13.31 -15.54
C VAL A 608 76.98 12.67 -14.37
N GLN A 609 76.55 12.91 -13.13
CA GLN A 609 77.13 12.28 -11.94
C GLN A 609 76.73 10.81 -11.73
N LYS A 610 75.64 10.34 -12.34
CA LYS A 610 75.24 8.91 -12.30
C LYS A 610 75.95 8.06 -13.38
N LEU A 611 76.39 8.68 -14.48
CA LEU A 611 77.15 8.00 -15.54
C LEU A 611 78.54 7.56 -15.08
N THR A 612 79.13 8.22 -14.08
CA THR A 612 80.48 7.91 -13.57
C THR A 612 80.50 6.88 -12.44
N LYS A 613 79.36 6.38 -11.95
CA LYS A 613 79.26 5.43 -10.81
C LYS A 613 78.68 4.04 -11.14
N ARG A 614 78.32 3.73 -12.38
CA ARG A 614 77.75 2.40 -12.72
C ARG A 614 78.85 1.34 -12.90
N SER A 615 78.87 0.35 -12.01
CA SER A 615 79.43 -0.97 -12.33
C SER A 615 78.63 -1.60 -13.49
N PRO A 616 79.27 -2.19 -14.52
CA PRO A 616 78.62 -2.62 -15.75
C PRO A 616 78.05 -4.04 -15.63
N CYS A 617 77.07 -4.27 -14.75
CA CYS A 617 76.36 -5.54 -14.72
C CYS A 617 75.23 -5.56 -15.77
N PRO A 618 75.13 -6.61 -16.61
CA PRO A 618 74.01 -6.76 -17.54
C PRO A 618 72.70 -6.96 -16.76
N TYR A 619 71.64 -6.31 -17.22
CA TYR A 619 70.30 -6.51 -16.66
C TYR A 619 69.79 -7.90 -17.04
N VAL A 620 69.48 -8.72 -16.04
CA VAL A 620 68.79 -10.00 -16.23
C VAL A 620 67.34 -9.82 -15.82
N VAL A 621 66.41 -10.25 -16.67
CA VAL A 621 64.98 -10.19 -16.35
C VAL A 621 64.71 -11.13 -15.18
N PRO A 622 64.20 -10.63 -14.04
CA PRO A 622 63.85 -11.48 -12.90
C PRO A 622 62.59 -12.30 -13.18
N ASP A 623 62.52 -13.46 -12.54
CA ASP A 623 61.38 -14.38 -12.58
C ASP A 623 60.05 -13.72 -12.18
N GLU A 624 60.11 -12.75 -11.26
CA GLU A 624 58.96 -11.99 -10.76
C GLU A 624 58.39 -11.03 -11.81
N VAL A 625 59.20 -10.54 -12.76
CA VAL A 625 58.71 -9.74 -13.89
C VAL A 625 57.81 -10.60 -14.79
N GLY A 626 58.18 -11.86 -15.00
CA GLY A 626 57.34 -12.85 -15.67
C GLY A 626 55.98 -12.95 -15.04
N ILE A 627 55.95 -13.16 -13.72
CA ILE A 627 54.71 -13.29 -12.94
C ILE A 627 53.83 -12.05 -13.12
N LEU A 628 54.40 -10.85 -13.00
CA LEU A 628 53.67 -9.59 -13.15
C LEU A 628 53.07 -9.44 -14.56
N LEU A 629 53.87 -9.59 -15.62
CA LEU A 629 53.39 -9.36 -16.99
C LEU A 629 52.39 -10.43 -17.43
N ASN A 630 52.61 -11.70 -17.07
CA ASN A 630 51.65 -12.77 -17.33
C ASN A 630 50.32 -12.48 -16.61
N SER A 631 50.37 -11.97 -15.37
CA SER A 631 49.17 -11.60 -14.61
C SER A 631 48.39 -10.45 -15.26
N VAL A 632 49.06 -9.37 -15.66
CA VAL A 632 48.42 -8.25 -16.37
C VAL A 632 47.85 -8.71 -17.72
N LYS A 633 48.55 -9.60 -18.43
CA LYS A 633 48.07 -10.16 -19.69
C LYS A 633 46.84 -11.04 -19.49
N ARG A 634 46.83 -11.88 -18.44
CA ARG A 634 45.69 -12.70 -18.06
C ARG A 634 44.47 -11.87 -17.66
N MET A 635 44.66 -10.78 -16.93
CA MET A 635 43.59 -9.81 -16.65
C MET A 635 42.95 -9.32 -17.94
N LEU A 636 43.77 -8.90 -18.91
CA LEU A 636 43.31 -8.36 -20.20
C LEU A 636 42.59 -9.38 -21.08
N ASP A 637 43.13 -10.60 -21.20
CA ASP A 637 42.70 -11.56 -22.22
C ASP A 637 41.67 -12.57 -21.69
N VAL A 638 41.63 -12.84 -20.39
CA VAL A 638 40.84 -13.95 -19.82
C VAL A 638 39.85 -13.48 -18.76
N LEU A 639 40.30 -12.74 -17.75
CA LEU A 639 39.47 -12.45 -16.58
C LEU A 639 38.48 -11.31 -16.85
N ARG A 640 38.96 -10.20 -17.39
CA ARG A 640 38.15 -9.01 -17.69
C ARG A 640 37.07 -9.26 -18.76
N PRO A 641 37.33 -9.96 -19.88
CA PRO A 641 36.29 -10.23 -20.87
C PRO A 641 35.08 -11.00 -20.30
N LYS A 642 35.28 -11.83 -19.25
CA LYS A 642 34.17 -12.51 -18.55
C LYS A 642 33.27 -11.50 -17.84
N ILE A 643 33.84 -10.54 -17.12
CA ILE A 643 33.10 -9.44 -16.48
C ILE A 643 32.39 -8.58 -17.53
N GLU A 644 33.09 -8.17 -18.60
CA GLU A 644 32.49 -7.36 -19.68
C GLU A 644 31.30 -8.08 -20.32
N THR A 645 31.36 -9.41 -20.46
CA THR A 645 30.25 -10.21 -21.01
C THR A 645 29.04 -10.20 -20.08
N GLN A 646 29.24 -10.29 -18.76
CA GLN A 646 28.16 -10.19 -17.77
C GLN A 646 27.49 -8.81 -17.80
N PHE A 647 28.27 -7.73 -17.81
CA PHE A 647 27.72 -6.37 -17.92
C PHE A 647 27.02 -6.10 -19.25
N LYS A 648 27.50 -6.69 -20.36
CA LYS A 648 26.80 -6.62 -21.66
C LYS A 648 25.45 -7.33 -21.61
N ALA A 649 25.37 -8.48 -20.95
CA ALA A 649 24.10 -9.18 -20.76
C ALA A 649 23.11 -8.31 -19.96
N TRP A 650 23.55 -7.69 -18.86
CA TRP A 650 22.73 -6.77 -18.07
C TRP A 650 22.35 -5.49 -18.84
N GLY A 651 23.27 -4.94 -19.62
CA GLY A 651 23.04 -3.72 -20.42
C GLY A 651 21.99 -3.90 -21.53
N SER A 652 21.77 -5.12 -22.01
CA SER A 652 20.74 -5.40 -23.03
C SER A 652 19.31 -5.14 -22.54
N CYS A 653 19.10 -5.14 -21.22
CA CYS A 653 17.80 -4.93 -20.58
C CYS A 653 17.52 -3.45 -20.24
N ILE A 654 18.49 -2.55 -20.44
CA ILE A 654 18.36 -1.12 -20.09
C ILE A 654 17.79 -0.36 -21.30
N PRO A 655 16.60 0.26 -21.20
CA PRO A 655 16.20 1.26 -22.17
C PRO A 655 17.22 2.41 -22.09
N ASN A 656 17.61 3.00 -23.22
CA ASN A 656 18.65 4.03 -23.30
C ASN A 656 18.23 5.31 -22.53
N ILE A 657 18.37 5.29 -21.20
CA ILE A 657 17.93 6.35 -20.28
C ILE A 657 19.18 7.07 -19.80
N GLY A 658 19.54 8.14 -20.52
CA GLY A 658 20.57 9.10 -20.11
C GLY A 658 21.87 9.06 -20.92
N ASN A 659 22.84 9.89 -20.50
CA ASN A 659 24.15 10.07 -21.15
C ASN A 659 25.20 9.02 -20.75
N GLN A 660 24.89 8.07 -19.86
CA GLN A 660 25.82 7.03 -19.42
C GLN A 660 25.71 5.83 -20.35
N ILE A 661 26.78 5.55 -21.09
CA ILE A 661 26.85 4.43 -22.01
C ILE A 661 27.30 3.19 -21.21
N PRO A 662 26.51 2.10 -21.17
CA PRO A 662 26.92 0.88 -20.49
C PRO A 662 28.28 0.39 -21.00
N GLY A 663 29.22 0.11 -20.10
CA GLY A 663 30.55 -0.40 -20.42
C GLY A 663 31.61 0.67 -20.70
N GLU A 664 31.29 1.97 -20.67
CA GLU A 664 32.26 3.05 -20.88
C GLU A 664 33.38 3.00 -19.81
N ARG A 665 33.03 2.81 -18.53
CA ARG A 665 33.99 2.79 -17.42
C ARG A 665 34.87 1.54 -17.47
N LEU A 666 34.28 0.41 -17.86
CA LEU A 666 35.07 -0.78 -18.14
C LEU A 666 36.03 -0.55 -19.32
N SER A 667 35.61 0.15 -20.37
CA SER A 667 36.48 0.44 -21.51
C SER A 667 37.67 1.32 -21.15
N GLU A 668 37.49 2.33 -20.28
CA GLU A 668 38.56 3.19 -19.77
C GLU A 668 39.65 2.37 -19.07
N VAL A 669 39.25 1.44 -18.20
CA VAL A 669 40.19 0.58 -17.47
C VAL A 669 40.85 -0.43 -18.42
N THR A 670 40.15 -0.91 -19.46
CA THR A 670 40.78 -1.72 -20.53
C THR A 670 41.90 -0.95 -21.22
N VAL A 671 41.66 0.33 -21.57
CA VAL A 671 42.68 1.19 -22.19
C VAL A 671 43.86 1.41 -21.25
N MET A 672 43.59 1.67 -19.97
CA MET A 672 44.62 1.84 -18.94
C MET A 672 45.50 0.58 -18.79
N LEU A 673 44.89 -0.60 -18.66
CA LEU A 673 45.61 -1.88 -18.55
C LEU A 673 46.48 -2.15 -19.78
N ARG A 674 45.94 -1.94 -20.99
CA ARG A 674 46.72 -2.09 -22.23
C ARG A 674 47.89 -1.11 -22.28
N ALA A 675 47.71 0.13 -21.83
CA ALA A 675 48.78 1.11 -21.76
C ALA A 675 49.87 0.70 -20.74
N LYS A 676 49.48 0.24 -19.54
CA LYS A 676 50.40 -0.27 -18.52
C LYS A 676 51.21 -1.46 -19.02
N PHE A 677 50.56 -2.45 -19.64
CA PHE A 677 51.22 -3.62 -20.23
C PHE A 677 52.24 -3.22 -21.30
N ARG A 678 51.86 -2.35 -22.24
CA ARG A 678 52.79 -1.84 -23.28
C ARG A 678 53.97 -1.08 -22.67
N ASN A 679 53.75 -0.29 -21.63
CA ASN A 679 54.81 0.45 -20.96
C ASN A 679 55.80 -0.50 -20.27
N TYR A 680 55.32 -1.58 -19.63
CA TYR A 680 56.20 -2.59 -19.05
C TYR A 680 57.03 -3.33 -20.10
N LEU A 681 56.39 -3.76 -21.19
CA LEU A 681 57.08 -4.38 -22.32
C LEU A 681 58.19 -3.46 -22.87
N GLN A 682 57.88 -2.20 -23.13
CA GLN A 682 58.85 -1.24 -23.66
C GLN A 682 60.03 -1.02 -22.71
N ALA A 683 59.77 -0.91 -21.40
CA ALA A 683 60.83 -0.70 -20.42
C ALA A 683 61.79 -1.89 -20.33
N ILE A 684 61.27 -3.11 -20.40
CA ILE A 684 62.07 -4.35 -20.44
C ILE A 684 62.91 -4.38 -21.73
N VAL A 685 62.28 -4.15 -22.88
CA VAL A 685 62.96 -4.12 -24.18
C VAL A 685 64.11 -3.10 -24.19
N GLU A 686 63.89 -1.88 -23.69
CA GLU A 686 64.97 -0.88 -23.61
C GLU A 686 66.12 -1.33 -22.70
N LYS A 687 65.85 -2.02 -21.59
CA LYS A 687 66.90 -2.58 -20.74
C LYS A 687 67.66 -3.73 -21.40
N LEU A 688 66.97 -4.60 -22.15
CA LEU A 688 67.62 -5.66 -22.92
C LEU A 688 68.53 -5.08 -24.01
N VAL A 689 68.09 -4.01 -24.69
CA VAL A 689 68.91 -3.29 -25.68
C VAL A 689 70.06 -2.53 -25.02
N GLU A 690 69.90 -1.99 -23.80
CA GLU A 690 71.03 -1.43 -23.03
C GLU A 690 72.13 -2.46 -22.83
N ASN A 691 71.79 -3.74 -22.59
CA ASN A 691 72.78 -4.81 -22.44
C ASN A 691 73.62 -5.02 -23.70
N THR A 692 73.05 -4.89 -24.90
CA THR A 692 73.82 -5.01 -26.16
C THR A 692 74.72 -3.80 -26.41
N LYS A 693 74.54 -2.71 -25.65
CA LYS A 693 75.36 -1.49 -25.75
C LYS A 693 76.52 -1.45 -24.74
N LEU A 694 76.55 -2.37 -23.77
CA LEU A 694 77.59 -2.43 -22.73
C LEU A 694 78.97 -2.78 -23.30
N GLN A 695 79.04 -3.66 -24.30
CA GLN A 695 80.28 -4.06 -24.94
C GLN A 695 80.36 -3.50 -26.37
N SER A 696 81.56 -3.13 -26.83
CA SER A 696 81.73 -2.67 -28.22
C SER A 696 81.46 -3.76 -29.25
N ALA A 697 81.76 -5.02 -28.90
CA ALA A 697 81.58 -6.19 -29.76
C ALA A 697 80.12 -6.58 -29.99
N THR A 698 79.18 -6.14 -29.13
CA THR A 698 77.75 -6.44 -29.25
C THR A 698 76.91 -5.22 -29.68
N LYS A 699 77.54 -4.04 -29.75
CA LYS A 699 76.87 -2.80 -30.16
C LYS A 699 76.69 -2.74 -31.69
N ILE A 700 75.48 -2.97 -32.16
CA ILE A 700 75.13 -3.02 -33.60
C ILE A 700 75.66 -1.82 -34.41
N LYS A 701 75.55 -0.59 -33.90
CA LYS A 701 76.06 0.61 -34.59
C LYS A 701 77.59 0.63 -34.76
N LYS A 702 78.34 0.01 -33.84
CA LYS A 702 79.80 -0.13 -33.95
C LYS A 702 80.16 -1.25 -34.92
N ILE A 703 79.49 -2.41 -34.80
CA ILE A 703 79.66 -3.53 -35.74
C ILE A 703 79.44 -3.05 -37.19
N LEU A 704 78.36 -2.28 -37.40
CA LEU A 704 78.04 -1.66 -38.68
C LEU A 704 79.03 -0.56 -39.09
N GLN A 705 79.63 0.18 -38.15
CA GLN A 705 80.66 1.18 -38.46
C GLN A 705 82.02 0.55 -38.77
N ASP A 706 82.26 -0.68 -38.35
CA ASP A 706 83.54 -1.35 -38.60
C ASP A 706 83.50 -2.16 -39.91
N SER A 707 82.32 -2.48 -40.44
CA SER A 707 82.09 -3.28 -41.65
C SER A 707 82.17 -2.50 -42.99
N LYS A 708 83.14 -1.59 -43.16
CA LYS A 708 83.27 -0.79 -44.41
C LYS A 708 83.62 -1.70 -45.59
N GLU A 709 83.24 -1.27 -46.80
CA GLU A 709 83.40 -1.82 -48.18
C GLU A 709 84.49 -2.88 -48.53
N SER A 710 85.52 -3.11 -47.72
CA SER A 710 86.58 -4.10 -47.94
C SER A 710 86.43 -5.41 -47.14
N VAL A 711 85.32 -5.60 -46.43
CA VAL A 711 85.10 -6.69 -45.48
C VAL A 711 84.25 -7.79 -46.13
N GLY A 712 84.73 -9.04 -46.13
CA GLY A 712 84.01 -10.18 -46.70
C GLY A 712 82.69 -10.47 -45.96
N GLU A 713 81.74 -11.16 -46.60
CA GLU A 713 80.48 -11.55 -45.92
C GLU A 713 80.74 -12.40 -44.66
N SER A 714 81.75 -13.27 -44.72
CA SER A 714 82.26 -14.05 -43.59
C SER A 714 82.71 -13.17 -42.42
N ASP A 715 83.35 -12.03 -42.70
CA ASP A 715 83.89 -11.15 -41.67
C ASP A 715 82.77 -10.36 -40.97
N VAL A 716 81.74 -9.93 -41.71
CA VAL A 716 80.56 -9.30 -41.10
C VAL A 716 79.81 -10.31 -40.23
N ARG A 717 79.67 -11.55 -40.69
CA ARG A 717 79.04 -12.64 -39.92
C ARG A 717 79.85 -12.98 -38.65
N ASN A 718 81.18 -13.05 -38.75
CA ASN A 718 82.08 -13.27 -37.60
C ASN A 718 81.97 -12.14 -36.57
N ARG A 719 81.85 -10.89 -37.01
CA ARG A 719 81.68 -9.73 -36.10
C ARG A 719 80.29 -9.64 -35.48
N MET A 720 79.27 -10.20 -36.14
CA MET A 720 77.91 -10.32 -35.59
C MET A 720 77.77 -11.47 -34.59
N GLN A 721 78.72 -12.41 -34.56
CA GLN A 721 78.64 -13.62 -33.73
C GLN A 721 78.49 -13.34 -32.22
N PRO A 722 79.23 -12.40 -31.59
CA PRO A 722 79.05 -12.09 -30.17
C PRO A 722 77.66 -11.53 -29.86
N LEU A 723 77.09 -10.73 -30.77
CA LEU A 723 75.72 -10.24 -30.63
C LEU A 723 74.71 -11.37 -30.80
N LYS A 724 74.90 -12.26 -31.79
CA LYS A 724 74.05 -13.43 -32.02
C LYS A 724 73.98 -14.34 -30.79
N GLU A 725 75.13 -14.63 -30.17
CA GLU A 725 75.21 -15.45 -28.95
C GLU A 725 74.48 -14.78 -27.77
N GLN A 726 74.69 -13.48 -27.57
CA GLN A 726 74.00 -12.72 -26.53
C GLN A 726 72.47 -12.71 -26.76
N LEU A 727 72.01 -12.54 -28.00
CA LEU A 727 70.59 -12.57 -28.34
C LEU A 727 69.98 -13.94 -28.09
N THR A 728 70.65 -15.01 -28.53
CA THR A 728 70.21 -16.40 -28.35
C THR A 728 70.07 -16.75 -26.86
N SER A 729 71.08 -16.41 -26.05
CA SER A 729 71.03 -16.61 -24.60
C SER A 729 69.91 -15.81 -23.93
N THR A 730 69.71 -14.56 -24.36
CA THR A 730 68.62 -13.71 -23.83
C THR A 730 67.25 -14.29 -24.19
N ILE A 731 67.03 -14.69 -25.44
CA ILE A 731 65.75 -15.27 -25.89
C ILE A 731 65.44 -16.56 -25.12
N SER A 732 66.43 -17.42 -24.93
CA SER A 732 66.27 -18.65 -24.13
C SER A 732 65.85 -18.35 -22.69
N HIS A 733 66.47 -17.35 -22.06
CA HIS A 733 66.12 -16.89 -20.70
C HIS A 733 64.73 -16.24 -20.64
N LEU A 734 64.31 -15.49 -21.67
CA LEU A 734 62.98 -14.91 -21.72
C LEU A 734 61.90 -16.01 -21.78
N HIS A 735 62.15 -17.11 -22.48
CA HIS A 735 61.21 -18.21 -22.58
C HIS A 735 60.99 -18.94 -21.25
N SER A 736 62.01 -19.05 -20.40
CA SER A 736 61.84 -19.68 -19.08
C SER A 736 60.99 -18.85 -18.12
N ILE A 737 60.72 -17.57 -18.45
CA ILE A 737 60.07 -16.61 -17.56
C ILE A 737 58.65 -16.25 -18.02
N PHE A 738 58.46 -16.06 -19.33
CA PHE A 738 57.23 -15.50 -19.89
C PHE A 738 56.35 -16.56 -20.53
N GLU A 739 55.02 -16.44 -20.35
CA GLU A 739 54.08 -17.25 -21.13
C GLU A 739 54.14 -16.87 -22.62
N THR A 740 53.73 -17.80 -23.50
CA THR A 740 53.89 -17.74 -24.96
C THR A 740 53.56 -16.37 -25.56
N HIS A 741 52.41 -15.78 -25.22
CA HIS A 741 51.99 -14.48 -25.77
C HIS A 741 52.86 -13.30 -25.29
N VAL A 742 53.29 -13.30 -24.03
CA VAL A 742 54.15 -12.25 -23.48
C VAL A 742 55.56 -12.40 -24.04
N PHE A 743 56.06 -13.64 -24.13
CA PHE A 743 57.34 -13.98 -24.74
C PHE A 743 57.43 -13.48 -26.19
N ILE A 744 56.44 -13.80 -27.02
CA ILE A 744 56.38 -13.34 -28.42
C ILE A 744 56.39 -11.81 -28.48
N ALA A 745 55.59 -11.13 -27.64
CA ALA A 745 55.53 -9.67 -27.62
C ALA A 745 56.88 -9.03 -27.26
N ILE A 746 57.60 -9.57 -26.27
CA ILE A 746 58.93 -9.08 -25.88
C ILE A 746 59.96 -9.35 -26.98
N CYS A 747 59.98 -10.56 -27.57
CA CYS A 747 60.94 -10.89 -28.62
C CYS A 747 60.73 -10.02 -29.87
N ARG A 748 59.47 -9.81 -30.29
CA ARG A 748 59.13 -8.91 -31.40
C ARG A 748 59.50 -7.46 -31.10
N GLY A 749 59.24 -6.97 -29.88
CA GLY A 749 59.65 -5.64 -29.45
C GLY A 749 61.17 -5.47 -29.41
N TYR A 750 61.89 -6.50 -28.96
CA TYR A 750 63.35 -6.51 -28.92
C TYR A 750 63.96 -6.47 -30.33
N TRP A 751 63.43 -7.31 -31.23
CA TRP A 751 63.81 -7.31 -32.64
C TRP A 751 63.53 -5.96 -33.31
N ASP A 752 62.34 -5.38 -33.10
CA ASP A 752 61.97 -4.08 -33.67
C ASP A 752 62.91 -2.97 -33.19
N ARG A 753 63.23 -2.94 -31.89
CA ARG A 753 64.06 -1.88 -31.31
C ARG A 753 65.51 -1.94 -31.77
N ILE A 754 66.08 -3.15 -31.94
CA ILE A 754 67.41 -3.33 -32.55
C ILE A 754 67.35 -2.93 -34.04
N GLY A 755 66.29 -3.30 -34.75
CA GLY A 755 66.02 -2.86 -36.12
C GLY A 755 65.98 -1.33 -36.23
N GLN A 756 65.39 -0.64 -35.26
CA GLN A 756 65.35 0.82 -35.18
C GLN A 756 66.75 1.43 -34.92
N ASP A 757 67.63 0.74 -34.18
CA ASP A 757 69.02 1.14 -34.04
C ASP A 757 69.80 1.00 -35.37
N VAL A 758 69.46 0.02 -36.22
CA VAL A 758 69.98 -0.09 -37.60
C VAL A 758 69.39 1.00 -38.51
N LEU A 759 68.08 1.21 -38.45
CA LEU A 759 67.38 2.25 -39.22
C LEU A 759 67.99 3.63 -38.96
N SER A 760 68.10 4.00 -37.68
CA SER A 760 68.70 5.27 -37.29
C SER A 760 70.18 5.39 -37.68
N PHE A 761 70.91 4.28 -37.83
CA PHE A 761 72.28 4.31 -38.36
C PHE A 761 72.29 4.63 -39.86
N LEU A 762 71.39 4.02 -40.63
CA LEU A 762 71.25 4.24 -42.07
C LEU A 762 70.72 5.65 -42.39
N GLU A 763 69.74 6.13 -41.64
CA GLU A 763 69.15 7.47 -41.82
C GLU A 763 70.16 8.61 -41.60
N ASN A 764 71.04 8.45 -40.62
CA ASN A 764 72.11 9.41 -40.34
C ASN A 764 73.23 9.40 -41.39
N ARG A 765 73.24 8.44 -42.32
CA ARG A 765 74.32 8.20 -43.28
C ARG A 765 73.82 7.89 -44.70
N LYS A 766 72.65 8.43 -45.09
CA LYS A 766 71.95 8.16 -46.36
C LYS A 766 72.82 8.26 -47.62
N GLU A 767 73.89 9.06 -47.60
CA GLU A 767 74.79 9.28 -48.74
C GLU A 767 75.92 8.22 -48.87
N ASN A 768 76.18 7.43 -47.83
CA ASN A 768 77.33 6.51 -47.78
C ASN A 768 76.94 5.08 -48.17
N LYS A 769 76.99 4.77 -49.47
CA LYS A 769 76.64 3.45 -50.05
C LYS A 769 77.50 2.29 -49.54
N SER A 770 78.71 2.57 -49.05
CA SER A 770 79.66 1.58 -48.54
C SER A 770 79.16 0.74 -47.35
N TRP A 771 78.10 1.19 -46.68
CA TRP A 771 77.51 0.50 -45.51
C TRP A 771 76.30 -0.38 -45.83
N TYR A 772 75.73 -0.28 -47.04
CA TYR A 772 74.51 -1.02 -47.38
C TYR A 772 74.73 -2.53 -47.48
N LYS A 773 75.88 -2.98 -48.03
CA LYS A 773 76.20 -4.41 -48.11
C LYS A 773 76.35 -5.04 -46.73
N GLY A 774 77.13 -4.41 -45.84
CA GLY A 774 77.30 -4.88 -44.45
C GLY A 774 76.01 -4.82 -43.65
N SER A 775 75.19 -3.77 -43.83
CA SER A 775 73.91 -3.62 -43.15
C SER A 775 72.88 -4.66 -43.60
N ARG A 776 72.85 -5.03 -44.89
CA ARG A 776 71.97 -6.10 -45.40
C ARG A 776 72.30 -7.45 -44.77
N ILE A 777 73.59 -7.78 -44.66
CA ILE A 777 74.05 -9.01 -44.01
C ILE A 777 73.71 -8.98 -42.51
N ALA A 778 73.96 -7.86 -41.81
CA ALA A 778 73.65 -7.74 -40.39
C ALA A 778 72.14 -7.89 -40.10
N VAL A 779 71.28 -7.31 -40.93
CA VAL A 779 69.81 -7.46 -40.82
C VAL A 779 69.38 -8.90 -41.07
N SER A 780 69.93 -9.57 -42.08
CA SER A 780 69.68 -11.00 -42.31
C SER A 780 70.08 -11.85 -41.11
N VAL A 781 71.24 -11.58 -40.49
CA VAL A 781 71.68 -12.30 -39.29
C VAL A 781 70.74 -12.07 -38.11
N LEU A 782 70.23 -10.84 -37.91
CA LEU A 782 69.25 -10.54 -36.86
C LEU A 782 67.92 -11.27 -37.11
N ASP A 783 67.41 -11.21 -38.33
CA ASP A 783 66.16 -11.86 -38.73
C ASP A 783 66.26 -13.38 -38.54
N ASP A 784 67.34 -13.99 -39.04
CA ASP A 784 67.62 -15.41 -38.87
C ASP A 784 67.73 -15.77 -37.37
N THR A 785 68.38 -14.94 -36.56
CA THR A 785 68.57 -15.21 -35.12
C THR A 785 67.24 -15.17 -34.37
N PHE A 786 66.43 -14.12 -34.53
CA PHE A 786 65.13 -14.04 -33.85
C PHE A 786 64.16 -15.10 -34.36
N ALA A 787 64.06 -15.29 -35.69
CA ALA A 787 63.16 -16.28 -36.27
C ALA A 787 63.54 -17.71 -35.87
N SER A 788 64.81 -18.11 -36.03
CA SER A 788 65.25 -19.47 -35.69
C SER A 788 65.14 -19.76 -34.20
N GLN A 789 65.50 -18.81 -33.33
CA GLN A 789 65.44 -19.02 -31.88
C GLN A 789 64.02 -19.03 -31.35
N MET A 790 63.13 -18.16 -31.85
CA MET A 790 61.71 -18.25 -31.51
C MET A 790 61.12 -19.59 -31.99
N GLN A 791 61.43 -20.01 -33.23
CA GLN A 791 60.96 -21.28 -33.79
C GLN A 791 61.47 -22.52 -33.05
N GLU A 792 62.74 -22.50 -32.63
CA GLU A 792 63.36 -23.58 -31.84
C GLU A 792 62.66 -23.75 -30.50
N VAL A 793 62.35 -22.63 -29.85
CA VAL A 793 61.85 -22.61 -28.49
C VAL A 793 60.34 -22.85 -28.39
N LEU A 794 59.54 -22.34 -29.33
CA LEU A 794 58.08 -22.47 -29.33
C LEU A 794 57.52 -23.51 -30.32
N GLY A 795 58.31 -23.94 -31.31
CA GLY A 795 57.90 -24.95 -32.29
C GLY A 795 56.56 -24.62 -32.98
N ASN A 796 55.60 -25.53 -32.84
CA ASN A 796 54.27 -25.44 -33.48
C ASN A 796 53.33 -24.40 -32.84
N ALA A 797 53.70 -23.79 -31.71
CA ALA A 797 52.87 -22.78 -31.04
C ALA A 797 52.98 -21.38 -31.68
N LEU A 798 53.94 -21.17 -32.59
CA LEU A 798 54.12 -19.93 -33.35
C LEU A 798 53.18 -19.85 -34.55
N GLN A 799 52.61 -18.68 -34.78
CA GLN A 799 51.90 -18.38 -36.02
C GLN A 799 52.86 -17.73 -37.02
N GLU A 800 52.57 -17.85 -38.33
CA GLU A 800 53.40 -17.27 -39.40
C GLU A 800 53.60 -15.76 -39.21
N LYS A 801 52.55 -15.05 -38.77
CA LYS A 801 52.57 -13.62 -38.43
C LYS A 801 53.51 -13.26 -37.27
N ASP A 802 53.83 -14.20 -36.38
CA ASP A 802 54.68 -13.96 -35.21
C ASP A 802 56.16 -13.92 -35.59
N ILE A 803 56.53 -14.52 -36.73
CA ILE A 803 57.90 -14.58 -37.29
C ILE A 803 58.13 -13.49 -38.35
N GLU A 804 57.06 -12.84 -38.83
CA GLU A 804 57.19 -11.72 -39.76
C GLU A 804 58.05 -10.59 -39.18
N PRO A 805 58.98 -10.02 -39.99
CA PRO A 805 59.88 -8.98 -39.54
C PRO A 805 59.10 -7.74 -39.04
N PRO A 806 59.48 -7.18 -37.88
CA PRO A 806 58.84 -5.98 -37.34
C PRO A 806 58.96 -4.75 -38.24
N ARG A 807 58.13 -3.73 -37.97
CA ARG A 807 58.00 -2.53 -38.81
C ARG A 807 59.34 -1.84 -39.10
N SER A 808 60.16 -1.63 -38.08
CA SER A 808 61.45 -0.96 -38.23
C SER A 808 62.39 -1.77 -39.14
N VAL A 809 62.33 -3.09 -39.07
CA VAL A 809 63.13 -4.00 -39.90
C VAL A 809 62.63 -4.00 -41.36
N MET A 810 61.32 -4.00 -41.58
CA MET A 810 60.75 -3.86 -42.92
C MET A 810 61.13 -2.53 -43.58
N GLU A 811 61.18 -1.45 -42.81
CA GLU A 811 61.61 -0.14 -43.29
C GLU A 811 63.10 -0.14 -43.66
N VAL A 812 63.95 -0.77 -42.83
CA VAL A 812 65.36 -1.01 -43.16
C VAL A 812 65.49 -1.83 -44.45
N ARG A 813 64.73 -2.91 -44.61
CA ARG A 813 64.71 -3.71 -45.84
C ARG A 813 64.32 -2.86 -47.06
N SER A 814 63.30 -2.01 -46.94
CA SER A 814 62.88 -1.09 -48.00
C SER A 814 64.00 -0.11 -48.39
N MET A 815 64.68 0.50 -47.42
CA MET A 815 65.83 1.38 -47.69
C MET A 815 66.99 0.64 -48.37
N LEU A 816 67.26 -0.61 -47.97
CA LEU A 816 68.33 -1.44 -48.52
C LEU A 816 67.97 -2.07 -49.88
N CYS A 817 66.69 -2.22 -50.23
CA CYS A 817 66.20 -2.80 -51.48
C CYS A 817 66.04 -1.78 -52.61
N LYS A 818 65.85 -0.48 -52.31
CA LYS A 818 65.77 0.58 -53.33
C LYS A 818 66.99 0.63 -54.28
N ASP A 819 68.15 0.15 -53.85
CA ASP A 819 69.36 0.08 -54.67
C ASP A 819 69.55 -1.25 -55.45
N ALA A 820 68.72 -2.29 -55.24
CA ALA A 820 68.81 -3.52 -56.03
C ALA A 820 68.34 -3.33 -57.49
N GLN A 821 67.50 -2.31 -57.75
CA GLN A 821 66.97 -2.03 -59.08
C GLN A 821 67.95 -1.27 -60.00
N LEU A 822 69.04 -0.69 -59.47
CA LEU A 822 70.02 0.04 -60.30
C LEU A 822 71.13 -0.85 -60.89
N HIS A 823 71.23 -2.12 -60.49
CA HIS A 823 72.29 -3.04 -60.97
C HIS A 823 71.80 -4.19 -61.87
N LYS A 824 70.53 -4.19 -62.30
CA LYS A 824 70.02 -5.13 -63.31
C LYS A 824 69.47 -4.41 -64.54
N ASN A 825 70.32 -3.63 -65.21
CA ASN A 825 70.18 -3.38 -66.64
C ASN A 825 71.47 -3.84 -67.31
N ASN A 826 71.62 -5.17 -67.43
CA ASN A 826 72.29 -5.77 -68.56
C ASN A 826 71.90 -7.25 -68.66
N THR A 827 71.44 -7.58 -69.87
CA THR A 827 71.53 -8.88 -70.55
C THR A 827 70.57 -10.03 -70.18
N PHE A 828 69.60 -10.22 -71.11
CA PHE A 828 69.10 -11.43 -71.77
C PHE A 828 68.24 -12.50 -71.02
N TYR A 829 67.05 -12.74 -71.62
CA TYR A 829 66.27 -13.98 -71.79
C TYR A 829 66.91 -15.26 -71.18
N TYR A 830 66.26 -16.04 -70.32
CA TYR A 830 65.05 -16.86 -70.53
C TYR A 830 64.43 -17.24 -69.17
#